data_AF-A0A0N4YSB2-F1
#
_entry.id   AF-A0A0N4YSB2-F1
#
_cell.length_a   1.000
_cell.length_b   1.000
_cell.length_c   1.000
_cell.angle_alpha   90.00
_cell.angle_beta   90.00
_cell.angle_gamma   90.00
#
_symmetry.space_group_name_H-M   'P 1'
#
loop_
_entity.id
_entity.type
_entity.pdbx_description
1 polymer ?
#
loop_
_entity_poly.entity_id
_entity_poly.type
_entity_poly.pdbx_seq_one_letter_code
_entity_poly.pdbx_strand_id
1 'polypeptide(L)'
;MTDWPRVADPQWVQETNSRVEAQEKHRASLLSAESTDENALHSLDSTLKKTTAFMKKLKVLSAASVPSLIEELSRLNLSKFVEEMAAGIAETKLKPSDVVPIVDLCVAIDSRYPKFSELILTEIKKGLPLKRSDKITNPAKLRIDLRGECCGIIISRLLCELILCGVVGKDGLQVLGATLSYICITDKGEHINVGLICSLCRPVGWQLAAIVPSPEGNEEVSVNEDALKVNDAISPEHRKVVNDLFKNYHSGLIKHLEKACAVMNVVQKKVKRHERTRGDATVEEKSELETARTEYERLKALTEELSSALGVPMVHLKEEPSDNEEDEAAAMEMDKALAEGQVSLWPDDESRLFYENLIDIKNIVPRSLYKESEERTIEEHELKTSVDDIDVDGLEADNAEQEGDAEILIYITCFKKVSKRDSLQKFFLNLDHLVNRDTTDQCALDFVSNLNTKGYRKKLVKVLFAVPSSRLDLLPFYARLVASLSPVMPDLTTELSSMLIKQFREFVQRSGHERVEEKIKCVMFIAELVKFGVIPRAEALSCLRQLVYDFRGHSIDMVCAMIETAGLYLYRNSDSHPKMKIILDVVQKKKERIKDVRHVMLVDNAFFACIPPTDSAAVRRAQAEPPLMIFIRHLIVDIDEHNVNTNIKCIRRLAWNDDTVAGELELFGISFSFSFFDPFNPLLYWLMSVKRHLRYVYTWLQRSAASEL
;
A
#
# COMPACT_ATOMS: atom_id res chain seq x y z
N MET A 1 -25.34 -28.02 -1.88
CA MET A 1 -24.69 -29.35 -1.94
C MET A 1 -24.77 -29.77 -3.39
N THR A 2 -23.72 -29.48 -4.14
CA THR A 2 -23.70 -29.46 -5.61
C THR A 2 -22.30 -29.75 -6.15
N ASP A 3 -21.28 -29.36 -5.38
CA ASP A 3 -19.88 -29.47 -5.76
C ASP A 3 -19.36 -30.85 -5.30
N TRP A 4 -19.42 -31.78 -6.26
CA TRP A 4 -18.87 -33.13 -6.26
C TRP A 4 -18.15 -33.38 -7.60
N PRO A 5 -17.12 -34.24 -7.68
CA PRO A 5 -16.52 -35.00 -6.57
C PRO A 5 -15.80 -34.11 -5.55
N ARG A 6 -15.43 -34.69 -4.41
CA ARG A 6 -14.59 -34.05 -3.38
C ARG A 6 -13.36 -34.90 -3.11
N VAL A 7 -12.30 -34.28 -2.61
CA VAL A 7 -11.08 -35.00 -2.20
C VAL A 7 -11.13 -35.29 -0.70
N ALA A 8 -10.71 -36.50 -0.30
CA ALA A 8 -10.52 -36.89 1.11
C ALA A 8 -9.44 -37.98 1.23
N ASP A 9 -8.89 -38.16 2.44
CA ASP A 9 -7.98 -39.28 2.74
C ASP A 9 -8.73 -40.64 2.68
N PRO A 10 -8.14 -41.70 2.07
CA PRO A 10 -8.78 -43.01 1.96
C PRO A 10 -9.09 -43.65 3.31
N GLN A 11 -8.23 -43.44 4.31
CA GLN A 11 -8.42 -43.95 5.67
C GLN A 11 -9.64 -43.30 6.34
N TRP A 12 -9.81 -41.98 6.17
CA TRP A 12 -10.97 -41.24 6.71
C TRP A 12 -12.30 -41.74 6.13
N VAL A 13 -12.34 -42.05 4.82
CA VAL A 13 -13.53 -42.63 4.17
C VAL A 13 -13.86 -44.01 4.76
N GLN A 14 -12.85 -44.87 4.96
CA GLN A 14 -13.03 -46.20 5.54
C GLN A 14 -13.49 -46.13 7.01
N GLU A 15 -12.88 -45.28 7.83
CA GLU A 15 -13.28 -45.07 9.22
C GLU A 15 -14.70 -44.49 9.34
N THR A 16 -15.05 -43.53 8.48
CA THR A 16 -16.38 -42.90 8.46
C THR A 16 -17.46 -43.92 8.14
N ASN A 17 -17.26 -44.76 7.12
CA ASN A 17 -18.21 -45.82 6.76
C ASN A 17 -18.32 -46.90 7.86
N SER A 18 -17.21 -47.34 8.43
CA SER A 18 -17.17 -48.30 9.54
C SER A 18 -17.91 -47.79 10.79
N ARG A 19 -17.77 -46.49 11.11
CA ARG A 19 -18.45 -45.87 12.26
C ARG A 19 -19.95 -45.68 12.03
N VAL A 20 -20.40 -45.43 10.80
CA VAL A 20 -21.85 -45.41 10.48
C VAL A 20 -22.46 -46.81 10.65
N GLU A 21 -21.80 -47.87 10.17
CA GLU A 21 -22.25 -49.25 10.38
C GLU A 21 -22.35 -49.62 11.86
N ALA A 22 -21.36 -49.19 12.68
CA ALA A 22 -21.41 -49.37 14.13
C ALA A 22 -22.60 -48.62 14.75
N GLN A 23 -22.76 -47.33 14.46
CA GLN A 23 -23.87 -46.50 14.98
C GLN A 23 -25.23 -47.10 14.62
N GLU A 24 -25.45 -47.52 13.38
CA GLU A 24 -26.69 -48.18 12.92
C GLU A 24 -26.96 -49.49 13.68
N LYS A 25 -25.91 -50.30 13.93
CA LYS A 25 -26.01 -51.50 14.75
C LYS A 25 -26.40 -51.20 16.21
N HIS A 26 -25.89 -50.11 16.81
CA HIS A 26 -26.33 -49.69 18.15
C HIS A 26 -27.78 -49.22 18.16
N ARG A 27 -28.22 -48.44 17.15
CA ARG A 27 -29.63 -48.04 16.99
C ARG A 27 -30.55 -49.25 16.88
N ALA A 28 -30.20 -50.24 16.06
CA ALA A 28 -30.95 -51.49 15.91
C ALA A 28 -31.00 -52.29 17.22
N SER A 29 -29.90 -52.32 17.99
CA SER A 29 -29.86 -52.96 19.30
C SER A 29 -30.83 -52.29 20.29
N LEU A 30 -30.85 -50.95 20.37
CA LEU A 30 -31.75 -50.20 21.26
C LEU A 30 -33.23 -50.40 20.87
N LEU A 31 -33.55 -50.34 19.58
CA LEU A 31 -34.89 -50.64 19.06
C LEU A 31 -35.36 -52.07 19.39
N SER A 32 -34.44 -53.02 19.54
CA SER A 32 -34.76 -54.39 19.97
C SER A 32 -34.84 -54.57 21.49
N ALA A 33 -34.44 -53.57 22.29
CA ALA A 33 -34.30 -53.67 23.74
C ALA A 33 -35.51 -53.15 24.55
N GLU A 34 -36.51 -52.56 23.88
CA GLU A 34 -37.69 -51.95 24.53
C GLU A 34 -38.51 -52.92 25.41
N SER A 35 -38.33 -54.24 25.28
CA SER A 35 -38.98 -55.27 26.11
C SER A 35 -38.04 -55.87 27.17
N THR A 36 -37.49 -55.05 28.07
CA THR A 36 -36.74 -55.55 29.23
C THR A 36 -37.72 -56.07 30.31
N ASP A 37 -37.84 -57.39 30.43
CA ASP A 37 -38.70 -58.06 31.43
C ASP A 37 -38.22 -57.75 32.87
N GLU A 38 -39.08 -57.15 33.71
CA GLU A 38 -38.75 -56.84 35.11
C GLU A 38 -38.38 -58.10 35.93
N ASN A 39 -38.93 -59.26 35.57
CA ASN A 39 -38.57 -60.53 36.21
C ASN A 39 -37.10 -60.89 36.00
N ALA A 40 -36.52 -60.55 34.84
CA ALA A 40 -35.10 -60.75 34.57
C ALA A 40 -34.23 -59.84 35.46
N LEU A 41 -34.61 -58.57 35.63
CA LEU A 41 -33.92 -57.61 36.49
C LEU A 41 -33.95 -58.02 37.98
N HIS A 42 -35.05 -58.63 38.43
CA HIS A 42 -35.16 -59.18 39.80
C HIS A 42 -34.26 -60.40 40.05
N SER A 43 -33.79 -61.10 39.02
CA SER A 43 -32.88 -62.25 39.16
C SER A 43 -31.40 -61.86 39.39
N LEU A 44 -31.04 -60.59 39.15
CA LEU A 44 -29.65 -60.11 39.16
C LEU A 44 -29.13 -59.72 40.55
N ASP A 45 -27.80 -59.76 40.71
CA ASP A 45 -27.15 -59.51 41.99
C ASP A 45 -27.23 -58.02 42.37
N SER A 46 -27.85 -57.74 43.52
CA SER A 46 -28.06 -56.40 44.08
C SER A 46 -27.21 -56.13 45.34
N THR A 47 -26.17 -56.94 45.60
CA THR A 47 -25.33 -56.79 46.79
C THR A 47 -24.55 -55.47 46.77
N LEU A 48 -24.78 -54.63 47.79
CA LEU A 48 -24.22 -53.28 47.92
C LEU A 48 -22.69 -53.23 47.68
N LYS A 49 -21.96 -54.26 48.15
CA LYS A 49 -20.51 -54.35 47.96
C LYS A 49 -20.10 -54.40 46.48
N LYS A 50 -20.89 -55.06 45.63
CA LYS A 50 -20.63 -55.15 44.17
C LYS A 50 -21.11 -53.91 43.43
N THR A 51 -22.31 -53.41 43.75
CA THR A 51 -22.82 -52.19 43.09
C THR A 51 -21.95 -50.97 43.41
N THR A 52 -21.53 -50.78 44.67
CA THR A 52 -20.56 -49.72 45.03
C THR A 52 -19.17 -49.93 44.40
N ALA A 53 -18.75 -51.17 44.13
CA ALA A 53 -17.50 -51.43 43.42
C ALA A 53 -17.59 -51.01 41.93
N PHE A 54 -18.71 -51.32 41.27
CA PHE A 54 -19.02 -50.85 39.92
C PHE A 54 -19.03 -49.32 39.86
N MET A 55 -19.75 -48.65 40.77
CA MET A 55 -19.79 -47.18 40.82
C MET A 55 -18.42 -46.54 41.07
N LYS A 56 -17.51 -47.20 41.80
CA LYS A 56 -16.13 -46.73 41.97
C LYS A 56 -15.29 -46.84 40.69
N LYS A 57 -15.47 -47.88 39.89
CA LYS A 57 -14.83 -47.99 38.57
C LYS A 57 -15.37 -46.94 37.60
N LEU A 58 -16.69 -46.72 37.61
CA LEU A 58 -17.35 -45.78 36.70
C LEU A 58 -16.84 -44.33 36.87
N LYS A 59 -16.47 -43.92 38.09
CA LYS A 59 -15.88 -42.60 38.38
C LYS A 59 -14.40 -42.47 37.97
N VAL A 60 -13.79 -43.51 37.42
CA VAL A 60 -12.44 -43.50 36.83
C VAL A 60 -12.50 -44.19 35.45
N LEU A 61 -13.49 -43.77 34.65
CA LEU A 61 -13.81 -44.34 33.36
C LEU A 61 -12.67 -44.14 32.34
N SER A 62 -12.45 -45.16 31.51
CA SER A 62 -11.45 -45.18 30.44
C SER A 62 -11.75 -46.30 29.44
N ALA A 63 -11.27 -46.19 28.20
CA ALA A 63 -11.50 -47.18 27.14
C ALA A 63 -11.18 -48.62 27.57
N ALA A 64 -10.09 -48.84 28.30
CA ALA A 64 -9.68 -50.16 28.78
C ALA A 64 -10.61 -50.76 29.87
N SER A 65 -11.35 -49.91 30.60
CA SER A 65 -12.27 -50.35 31.66
C SER A 65 -13.63 -50.79 31.14
N VAL A 66 -14.07 -50.22 30.00
CA VAL A 66 -15.41 -50.40 29.41
C VAL A 66 -15.82 -51.87 29.23
N PRO A 67 -15.01 -52.77 28.64
CA PRO A 67 -15.43 -54.16 28.44
C PRO A 67 -15.75 -54.87 29.77
N SER A 68 -14.97 -54.60 30.83
CA SER A 68 -15.22 -55.15 32.17
C SER A 68 -16.45 -54.55 32.85
N LEU A 69 -16.77 -53.28 32.55
CA LEU A 69 -17.99 -52.64 33.02
C LEU A 69 -19.22 -53.23 32.32
N ILE A 70 -19.17 -53.48 31.01
CA ILE A 70 -20.27 -54.12 30.27
C ILE A 70 -20.50 -55.57 30.78
N GLU A 71 -19.43 -56.31 31.10
CA GLU A 71 -19.56 -57.64 31.72
C GLU A 71 -20.20 -57.58 33.13
N GLU A 72 -19.79 -56.64 33.98
CA GLU A 72 -20.38 -56.47 35.32
C GLU A 72 -21.83 -55.97 35.28
N LEU A 73 -22.15 -55.03 34.37
CA LEU A 73 -23.49 -54.54 34.06
C LEU A 73 -24.45 -55.66 33.62
N SER A 74 -23.92 -56.73 33.00
CA SER A 74 -24.73 -57.88 32.63
C SER A 74 -25.22 -58.73 33.82
N ARG A 75 -24.54 -58.64 34.97
CA ARG A 75 -24.75 -59.49 36.17
C ARG A 75 -25.35 -58.75 37.38
N LEU A 76 -25.34 -57.42 37.39
CA LEU A 76 -25.75 -56.59 38.52
C LEU A 76 -27.10 -55.90 38.28
N ASN A 77 -27.93 -55.85 39.32
CA ASN A 77 -29.09 -54.95 39.36
C ASN A 77 -28.62 -53.56 39.82
N LEU A 78 -28.69 -52.58 38.92
CA LEU A 78 -28.27 -51.19 39.13
C LEU A 78 -29.43 -50.19 39.04
N SER A 79 -30.70 -50.64 39.11
CA SER A 79 -31.89 -49.79 38.97
C SER A 79 -31.97 -48.63 39.99
N LYS A 80 -31.27 -48.76 41.13
CA LYS A 80 -31.17 -47.73 42.18
C LYS A 80 -30.02 -46.73 41.99
N PHE A 81 -29.14 -46.96 41.01
CA PHE A 81 -27.91 -46.18 40.79
C PHE A 81 -27.91 -45.44 39.44
N VAL A 82 -28.98 -45.50 38.64
CA VAL A 82 -29.02 -44.92 37.28
C VAL A 82 -28.71 -43.42 37.25
N GLU A 83 -29.18 -42.66 38.25
CA GLU A 83 -28.84 -41.24 38.42
C GLU A 83 -27.35 -41.03 38.73
N GLU A 84 -26.77 -41.83 39.63
CA GLU A 84 -25.32 -41.78 39.90
C GLU A 84 -24.49 -42.26 38.68
N MET A 85 -25.02 -43.14 37.84
CA MET A 85 -24.37 -43.59 36.61
C MET A 85 -24.32 -42.47 35.57
N ALA A 86 -25.45 -41.78 35.37
CA ALA A 86 -25.51 -40.62 34.48
C ALA A 86 -24.55 -39.50 34.93
N ALA A 87 -24.57 -39.15 36.23
CA ALA A 87 -23.67 -38.15 36.79
C ALA A 87 -22.20 -38.59 36.69
N GLY A 88 -21.88 -39.84 37.04
CA GLY A 88 -20.51 -40.36 36.99
C GLY A 88 -19.90 -40.35 35.58
N ILE A 89 -20.70 -40.63 34.55
CA ILE A 89 -20.26 -40.56 33.15
C ILE A 89 -20.06 -39.09 32.72
N ALA A 90 -20.99 -38.19 33.08
CA ALA A 90 -20.90 -36.77 32.72
C ALA A 90 -19.79 -35.99 33.46
N GLU A 91 -19.42 -36.39 34.69
CA GLU A 91 -18.35 -35.77 35.49
C GLU A 91 -16.94 -36.27 35.17
N THR A 92 -16.78 -37.39 34.45
CA THR A 92 -15.46 -37.99 34.22
C THR A 92 -14.64 -37.19 33.19
N LYS A 93 -13.35 -36.97 33.47
CA LYS A 93 -12.40 -36.39 32.50
C LYS A 93 -12.07 -37.39 31.38
N LEU A 94 -12.73 -37.23 30.24
CA LEU A 94 -12.57 -38.09 29.06
C LEU A 94 -11.38 -37.66 28.17
N LYS A 95 -10.88 -38.57 27.33
CA LYS A 95 -10.01 -38.27 26.17
C LYS A 95 -10.75 -38.55 24.86
N PRO A 96 -10.29 -38.04 23.69
CA PRO A 96 -10.86 -38.37 22.39
C PRO A 96 -10.96 -39.88 22.10
N SER A 97 -10.03 -40.67 22.62
CA SER A 97 -10.00 -42.14 22.50
C SER A 97 -11.03 -42.86 23.38
N ASP A 98 -11.51 -42.24 24.45
CA ASP A 98 -12.46 -42.87 25.38
C ASP A 98 -13.91 -42.73 24.90
N VAL A 99 -14.20 -41.80 23.96
CA VAL A 99 -15.56 -41.45 23.53
C VAL A 99 -16.34 -42.67 23.00
N VAL A 100 -15.80 -43.41 22.03
CA VAL A 100 -16.52 -44.52 21.39
C VAL A 100 -16.79 -45.67 22.38
N PRO A 101 -15.81 -46.17 23.17
CA PRO A 101 -16.07 -47.14 24.23
C PRO A 101 -17.08 -46.66 25.29
N ILE A 102 -17.11 -45.37 25.61
CA ILE A 102 -18.09 -44.84 26.57
C ILE A 102 -19.50 -44.81 25.97
N VAL A 103 -19.63 -44.58 24.66
CA VAL A 103 -20.89 -44.73 23.94
C VAL A 103 -21.36 -46.19 23.92
N ASP A 104 -20.46 -47.17 23.74
CA ASP A 104 -20.78 -48.60 23.88
C ASP A 104 -21.39 -48.92 25.26
N LEU A 105 -20.78 -48.38 26.32
CA LEU A 105 -21.26 -48.53 27.68
C LEU A 105 -22.62 -47.83 27.89
N CYS A 106 -22.79 -46.61 27.37
CA CYS A 106 -24.08 -45.90 27.42
C CYS A 106 -25.19 -46.67 26.70
N VAL A 107 -24.93 -47.22 25.51
CA VAL A 107 -25.88 -48.08 24.78
C VAL A 107 -26.23 -49.32 25.61
N ALA A 108 -25.24 -49.96 26.24
CA ALA A 108 -25.46 -51.14 27.08
C ALA A 108 -26.25 -50.84 28.38
N ILE A 109 -26.15 -49.62 28.93
CA ILE A 109 -26.95 -49.17 30.08
C ILE A 109 -28.38 -48.83 29.64
N ASP A 110 -28.54 -48.06 28.56
CA ASP A 110 -29.87 -47.63 28.08
C ASP A 110 -30.72 -48.81 27.60
N SER A 111 -30.08 -49.81 26.96
CA SER A 111 -30.68 -51.12 26.60
C SER A 111 -31.19 -51.95 27.79
N ARG A 112 -31.03 -51.48 29.04
CA ARG A 112 -31.47 -52.15 30.28
C ARG A 112 -32.25 -51.23 31.21
N TYR A 113 -32.06 -49.91 31.09
CA TYR A 113 -32.62 -48.91 31.99
C TYR A 113 -33.15 -47.72 31.16
N PRO A 114 -34.37 -47.77 30.59
CA PRO A 114 -34.87 -46.78 29.62
C PRO A 114 -34.89 -45.31 30.09
N LYS A 115 -34.81 -45.06 31.40
CA LYS A 115 -34.68 -43.72 31.99
C LYS A 115 -33.27 -43.12 31.92
N PHE A 116 -32.27 -43.89 31.48
CA PHE A 116 -30.88 -43.44 31.45
C PHE A 116 -30.69 -42.31 30.42
N SER A 117 -31.23 -42.46 29.21
CA SER A 117 -31.31 -41.44 28.15
C SER A 117 -31.69 -40.02 28.65
N GLU A 118 -32.79 -39.90 29.41
CA GLU A 118 -33.25 -38.62 29.99
C GLU A 118 -32.27 -38.06 31.04
N LEU A 119 -31.71 -38.93 31.88
CA LEU A 119 -30.80 -38.57 32.96
C LEU A 119 -29.43 -38.13 32.43
N ILE A 120 -28.82 -38.88 31.51
CA ILE A 120 -27.51 -38.52 30.93
C ILE A 120 -27.60 -37.20 30.14
N LEU A 121 -28.70 -36.98 29.41
CA LEU A 121 -28.95 -35.69 28.75
C LEU A 121 -29.13 -34.56 29.77
N THR A 122 -29.76 -34.82 30.92
CA THR A 122 -29.96 -33.82 31.98
C THR A 122 -28.65 -33.42 32.66
N GLU A 123 -27.73 -34.36 32.89
CA GLU A 123 -26.40 -34.04 33.40
C GLU A 123 -25.53 -33.33 32.35
N ILE A 124 -25.54 -33.78 31.09
CA ILE A 124 -24.84 -33.09 29.98
C ILE A 124 -25.35 -31.65 29.82
N LYS A 125 -26.67 -31.40 29.93
CA LYS A 125 -27.27 -30.05 29.92
C LYS A 125 -26.70 -29.12 31.00
N LYS A 126 -26.17 -29.61 32.11
CA LYS A 126 -25.51 -28.79 33.17
C LYS A 126 -24.07 -28.40 32.81
N GLY A 127 -23.40 -29.20 31.97
CA GLY A 127 -22.01 -28.98 31.53
C GLY A 127 -21.86 -28.07 30.30
N LEU A 128 -22.95 -27.78 29.58
CA LEU A 128 -22.94 -27.03 28.32
C LEU A 128 -23.45 -25.58 28.48
N PRO A 129 -22.85 -24.60 27.79
CA PRO A 129 -23.35 -23.22 27.79
C PRO A 129 -24.59 -23.08 26.89
N LEU A 130 -25.73 -22.71 27.48
CA LEU A 130 -27.03 -22.72 26.80
C LEU A 130 -27.74 -21.35 26.76
N LYS A 131 -27.36 -20.35 27.57
CA LYS A 131 -27.99 -19.02 27.55
C LYS A 131 -26.98 -17.91 27.26
N ARG A 132 -27.38 -16.94 26.44
CA ARG A 132 -26.61 -15.70 26.17
C ARG A 132 -26.30 -14.86 27.42
N SER A 133 -27.02 -15.08 28.53
CA SER A 133 -26.80 -14.44 29.82
C SER A 133 -25.69 -15.08 30.66
N ASP A 134 -25.26 -16.29 30.31
CA ASP A 134 -24.32 -17.07 31.11
C ASP A 134 -22.91 -16.49 30.91
N LYS A 135 -22.55 -15.50 31.74
CA LYS A 135 -21.17 -15.04 31.86
C LYS A 135 -20.31 -16.25 32.23
N ILE A 136 -19.32 -16.56 31.41
CA ILE A 136 -18.31 -17.58 31.70
C ILE A 136 -17.45 -17.05 32.85
N THR A 137 -17.88 -17.29 34.09
CA THR A 137 -17.34 -16.67 35.33
C THR A 137 -15.87 -16.98 35.55
N ASN A 138 -15.35 -18.02 34.91
CA ASN A 138 -13.91 -18.25 34.79
C ASN A 138 -13.61 -18.92 33.44
N PRO A 139 -12.96 -18.25 32.47
CA PRO A 139 -12.54 -18.91 31.23
C PRO A 139 -11.57 -20.06 31.48
N ALA A 140 -10.87 -20.12 32.63
CA ALA A 140 -10.08 -21.29 33.02
C ALA A 140 -10.93 -22.54 33.36
N LYS A 141 -12.24 -22.43 33.62
CA LYS A 141 -13.11 -23.64 33.67
C LYS A 141 -13.36 -24.27 32.28
N LEU A 142 -13.05 -23.55 31.21
CA LEU A 142 -12.93 -24.08 29.84
C LEU A 142 -11.45 -24.27 29.43
N ARG A 143 -10.51 -23.49 30.01
CA ARG A 143 -9.05 -23.53 29.81
C ARG A 143 -8.29 -24.06 31.05
N ILE A 144 -8.54 -25.32 31.43
CA ILE A 144 -7.66 -26.17 32.26
C ILE A 144 -7.55 -27.49 31.48
N ASP A 145 -6.42 -27.90 30.91
CA ASP A 145 -5.02 -27.47 31.11
C ASP A 145 -4.30 -27.11 29.79
N LEU A 146 -3.16 -26.43 29.86
CA LEU A 146 -2.27 -26.10 28.71
C LEU A 146 -1.61 -27.35 28.02
N ARG A 147 -2.18 -28.54 28.21
CA ARG A 147 -1.83 -29.78 27.50
C ARG A 147 -2.98 -30.81 27.51
N GLY A 148 -4.22 -30.38 27.77
CA GLY A 148 -5.39 -31.25 27.85
C GLY A 148 -6.62 -30.57 27.25
N GLU A 149 -7.23 -31.22 26.25
CA GLU A 149 -8.37 -30.69 25.48
C GLU A 149 -9.61 -30.42 26.35
N CYS A 150 -10.39 -29.43 25.95
CA CYS A 150 -11.44 -28.85 26.79
C CYS A 150 -12.56 -29.85 27.11
N CYS A 151 -13.03 -29.83 28.36
CA CYS A 151 -14.18 -30.62 28.82
C CYS A 151 -15.42 -30.45 27.91
N GLY A 152 -15.72 -29.22 27.49
CA GLY A 152 -16.83 -28.91 26.57
C GLY A 152 -16.67 -29.46 25.15
N ILE A 153 -15.44 -29.68 24.66
CA ILE A 153 -15.18 -30.32 23.36
C ILE A 153 -15.66 -31.78 23.42
N ILE A 154 -15.14 -32.52 24.40
CA ILE A 154 -15.34 -33.97 24.45
C ILE A 154 -16.77 -34.31 24.89
N ILE A 155 -17.41 -33.47 25.74
CA ILE A 155 -18.85 -33.58 26.04
C ILE A 155 -19.70 -33.30 24.78
N SER A 156 -19.35 -32.30 23.96
CA SER A 156 -20.09 -32.04 22.70
C SER A 156 -19.95 -33.21 21.72
N ARG A 157 -18.75 -33.78 21.58
CA ARG A 157 -18.49 -34.96 20.75
C ARG A 157 -19.20 -36.22 21.28
N LEU A 158 -19.24 -36.42 22.60
CA LEU A 158 -20.00 -37.49 23.24
C LEU A 158 -21.51 -37.34 22.97
N LEU A 159 -22.05 -36.11 23.09
CA LEU A 159 -23.46 -35.84 22.78
C LEU A 159 -23.78 -36.15 21.31
N CYS A 160 -22.91 -35.79 20.35
CA CYS A 160 -23.05 -36.19 18.96
C CYS A 160 -23.15 -37.72 18.80
N GLU A 161 -22.21 -38.48 19.35
CA GLU A 161 -22.22 -39.94 19.22
C GLU A 161 -23.41 -40.60 19.93
N LEU A 162 -23.86 -40.08 21.08
CA LEU A 162 -25.07 -40.56 21.76
C LEU A 162 -26.35 -40.33 20.93
N ILE A 163 -26.43 -39.24 20.16
CA ILE A 163 -27.52 -39.00 19.20
C ILE A 163 -27.42 -39.96 18.00
N LEU A 164 -26.22 -40.12 17.45
CA LEU A 164 -25.97 -40.98 16.29
C LEU A 164 -26.24 -42.47 16.59
N CYS A 165 -25.81 -42.97 17.75
CA CYS A 165 -26.14 -44.32 18.24
C CYS A 165 -27.59 -44.47 18.73
N GLY A 166 -28.34 -43.38 18.90
CA GLY A 166 -29.77 -43.40 19.24
C GLY A 166 -30.11 -43.40 20.74
N VAL A 167 -29.12 -43.34 21.63
CA VAL A 167 -29.33 -43.23 23.09
C VAL A 167 -30.03 -41.93 23.48
N VAL A 168 -29.86 -40.87 22.67
CA VAL A 168 -30.54 -39.59 22.91
C VAL A 168 -31.30 -39.14 21.65
N GLY A 169 -32.60 -38.94 21.81
CA GLY A 169 -33.50 -38.51 20.73
C GLY A 169 -33.43 -37.01 20.40
N LYS A 170 -34.56 -36.47 19.91
CA LYS A 170 -34.69 -35.10 19.38
C LYS A 170 -34.21 -34.01 20.36
N ASP A 171 -34.41 -34.19 21.66
CA ASP A 171 -33.98 -33.27 22.71
C ASP A 171 -32.45 -33.11 22.76
N GLY A 172 -31.68 -34.16 22.45
CA GLY A 172 -30.22 -34.08 22.34
C GLY A 172 -29.80 -33.21 21.16
N LEU A 173 -30.45 -33.39 20.01
CA LEU A 173 -30.20 -32.60 18.80
C LEU A 173 -30.53 -31.11 19.01
N GLN A 174 -31.58 -30.79 19.78
CA GLN A 174 -31.88 -29.42 20.19
C GLN A 174 -30.79 -28.81 21.09
N VAL A 175 -30.30 -29.56 22.09
CA VAL A 175 -29.20 -29.12 22.98
C VAL A 175 -27.90 -28.90 22.19
N LEU A 176 -27.57 -29.82 21.29
CA LEU A 176 -26.40 -29.72 20.43
C LEU A 176 -26.50 -28.48 19.52
N GLY A 177 -27.62 -28.30 18.83
CA GLY A 177 -27.87 -27.14 17.98
C GLY A 177 -27.82 -25.81 18.73
N ALA A 178 -28.40 -25.74 19.94
CA ALA A 178 -28.32 -24.57 20.81
C ALA A 178 -26.89 -24.26 21.27
N THR A 179 -26.11 -25.30 21.62
CA THR A 179 -24.72 -25.17 22.07
C THR A 179 -23.81 -24.69 20.94
N LEU A 180 -23.88 -25.31 19.76
CA LEU A 180 -23.13 -24.90 18.58
C LEU A 180 -23.50 -23.46 18.15
N SER A 181 -24.80 -23.12 18.21
CA SER A 181 -25.29 -21.77 17.91
C SER A 181 -24.77 -20.73 18.91
N TYR A 182 -24.77 -21.03 20.21
CA TYR A 182 -24.14 -20.17 21.23
C TYR A 182 -22.66 -19.93 20.91
N ILE A 183 -21.90 -20.98 20.66
CA ILE A 183 -20.46 -20.91 20.36
C ILE A 183 -20.21 -20.03 19.13
N CYS A 184 -20.83 -20.35 17.99
CA CYS A 184 -20.56 -19.66 16.73
C CYS A 184 -21.08 -18.20 16.70
N ILE A 185 -22.04 -17.84 17.55
CA ILE A 185 -22.58 -16.47 17.64
C ILE A 185 -21.81 -15.61 18.65
N THR A 186 -21.25 -16.19 19.71
CA THR A 186 -20.51 -15.44 20.75
C THR A 186 -19.04 -15.22 20.41
N ASP A 187 -18.39 -16.19 19.76
CA ASP A 187 -16.94 -16.20 19.57
C ASP A 187 -16.48 -15.45 18.31
N LYS A 188 -16.63 -14.11 18.35
CA LYS A 188 -16.33 -13.18 17.23
C LYS A 188 -15.07 -12.33 17.45
N GLY A 189 -14.27 -12.67 18.45
CA GLY A 189 -13.07 -11.93 18.86
C GLY A 189 -11.83 -12.81 18.86
N GLU A 190 -11.50 -13.42 20.01
CA GLU A 190 -10.34 -14.31 20.13
C GLU A 190 -10.42 -15.57 19.25
N HIS A 191 -11.61 -16.00 18.82
CA HIS A 191 -11.85 -17.25 18.06
C HIS A 191 -11.38 -18.51 18.81
N ILE A 192 -11.67 -18.54 20.11
CA ILE A 192 -11.23 -19.55 21.08
C ILE A 192 -11.72 -20.96 20.74
N ASN A 193 -12.88 -21.07 20.07
CA ASN A 193 -13.59 -22.32 19.83
C ASN A 193 -13.35 -22.89 18.42
N VAL A 194 -12.41 -22.35 17.64
CA VAL A 194 -11.99 -22.93 16.34
C VAL A 194 -11.66 -24.41 16.50
N GLY A 195 -10.75 -24.76 17.42
CA GLY A 195 -10.37 -26.15 17.67
C GLY A 195 -11.53 -27.05 18.11
N LEU A 196 -12.56 -26.50 18.77
CA LEU A 196 -13.79 -27.23 19.08
C LEU A 196 -14.55 -27.59 17.79
N ILE A 197 -14.73 -26.63 16.88
CA ILE A 197 -15.40 -26.86 15.59
C ILE A 197 -14.57 -27.85 14.75
N CYS A 198 -13.25 -27.69 14.68
CA CYS A 198 -12.36 -28.60 13.96
C CYS A 198 -12.42 -30.04 14.51
N SER A 199 -12.45 -30.20 15.84
CA SER A 199 -12.54 -31.50 16.53
C SER A 199 -13.90 -32.21 16.37
N LEU A 200 -14.94 -31.50 15.91
CA LEU A 200 -16.22 -32.08 15.50
C LEU A 200 -16.25 -32.35 13.99
N CYS A 201 -15.75 -31.43 13.17
CA CYS A 201 -15.81 -31.55 11.71
C CYS A 201 -14.97 -32.73 11.20
N ARG A 202 -13.74 -32.93 11.68
CA ARG A 202 -12.90 -34.08 11.28
C ARG A 202 -13.58 -35.45 11.57
N PRO A 203 -14.01 -35.79 12.80
CA PRO A 203 -14.54 -37.13 13.09
C PRO A 203 -16.05 -37.32 12.91
N VAL A 204 -16.89 -36.27 12.92
CA VAL A 204 -18.36 -36.40 12.80
C VAL A 204 -19.01 -35.37 11.88
N GLY A 205 -18.22 -34.55 11.16
CA GLY A 205 -18.72 -33.49 10.28
C GLY A 205 -19.57 -34.00 9.11
N TRP A 206 -19.34 -35.23 8.66
CA TRP A 206 -20.16 -35.87 7.65
C TRP A 206 -21.60 -36.11 8.15
N GLN A 207 -21.76 -36.83 9.26
CA GLN A 207 -23.07 -37.19 9.81
C GLN A 207 -23.80 -35.97 10.38
N LEU A 208 -23.07 -35.01 10.96
CA LEU A 208 -23.63 -33.80 11.59
C LEU A 208 -23.93 -32.68 10.60
N ALA A 209 -23.14 -32.54 9.52
CA ALA A 209 -23.17 -31.34 8.67
C ALA A 209 -22.87 -31.57 7.17
N ALA A 210 -22.76 -32.82 6.70
CA ALA A 210 -22.33 -33.17 5.32
C ALA A 210 -21.00 -32.49 4.89
N ILE A 211 -20.09 -32.34 5.85
CA ILE A 211 -18.73 -31.85 5.66
C ILE A 211 -17.83 -33.04 5.35
N VAL A 212 -16.91 -32.83 4.41
CA VAL A 212 -15.79 -33.71 4.11
C VAL A 212 -14.55 -32.84 4.35
N PRO A 213 -13.66 -33.16 5.30
CA PRO A 213 -12.46 -32.38 5.55
C PRO A 213 -11.48 -32.49 4.38
N SER A 214 -10.58 -31.52 4.25
CA SER A 214 -9.44 -31.63 3.34
C SER A 214 -8.55 -32.81 3.74
N PRO A 215 -7.86 -33.47 2.79
CA PRO A 215 -6.87 -34.49 3.11
C PRO A 215 -5.70 -33.88 3.90
N GLU A 216 -5.22 -34.60 4.91
CA GLU A 216 -4.01 -34.26 5.67
C GLU A 216 -2.81 -35.15 5.29
N GLY A 217 -3.03 -36.19 4.47
CA GLY A 217 -2.00 -37.09 3.93
C GLY A 217 -1.58 -36.80 2.48
N ASN A 218 -0.62 -37.59 1.99
CA ASN A 218 -0.15 -37.55 0.59
C ASN A 218 -1.02 -38.38 -0.38
N GLU A 219 -2.07 -39.06 0.10
CA GLU A 219 -2.90 -39.98 -0.69
C GLU A 219 -4.32 -39.41 -0.86
N GLU A 220 -4.56 -38.72 -1.97
CA GLU A 220 -5.84 -38.11 -2.29
C GLU A 220 -6.80 -39.07 -3.02
N VAL A 221 -8.04 -39.20 -2.53
CA VAL A 221 -9.10 -39.94 -3.23
C VAL A 221 -10.28 -39.04 -3.59
N SER A 222 -10.71 -39.12 -4.85
CA SER A 222 -11.94 -38.50 -5.37
C SER A 222 -13.18 -39.28 -4.91
N VAL A 223 -13.86 -38.76 -3.89
CA VAL A 223 -15.09 -39.31 -3.30
C VAL A 223 -16.33 -38.71 -3.97
N ASN A 224 -17.31 -39.56 -4.27
CA ASN A 224 -18.67 -39.18 -4.68
C ASN A 224 -19.65 -39.35 -3.51
N GLU A 225 -20.81 -38.68 -3.55
CA GLU A 225 -21.81 -38.73 -2.46
C GLU A 225 -22.24 -40.17 -2.12
N ASP A 226 -22.42 -41.03 -3.12
CA ASP A 226 -22.84 -42.44 -2.96
C ASP A 226 -21.80 -43.33 -2.24
N ALA A 227 -20.55 -42.87 -2.08
CA ALA A 227 -19.47 -43.64 -1.46
C ALA A 227 -19.40 -43.48 0.08
N LEU A 228 -20.16 -42.55 0.66
CA LEU A 228 -20.20 -42.27 2.10
C LEU A 228 -21.57 -42.63 2.68
N LYS A 229 -21.59 -43.56 3.64
CA LYS A 229 -22.81 -44.00 4.32
C LYS A 229 -23.42 -42.89 5.18
N VAL A 230 -24.74 -42.92 5.33
CA VAL A 230 -25.53 -41.81 5.88
C VAL A 230 -26.44 -42.31 7.01
N ASN A 231 -26.16 -41.92 8.25
CA ASN A 231 -26.95 -42.30 9.42
C ASN A 231 -28.24 -41.46 9.54
N ASP A 232 -29.40 -42.13 9.49
CA ASP A 232 -30.76 -41.53 9.59
C ASP A 232 -31.06 -40.80 10.91
N ALA A 233 -30.17 -40.85 11.91
CA ALA A 233 -30.32 -40.14 13.18
C ALA A 233 -30.52 -38.61 13.05
N ILE A 234 -29.95 -38.00 11.99
CA ILE A 234 -29.96 -36.54 11.77
C ILE A 234 -30.50 -36.28 10.36
N SER A 235 -31.63 -35.58 10.25
CA SER A 235 -32.26 -35.28 8.96
C SER A 235 -31.45 -34.27 8.13
N PRO A 236 -31.56 -34.26 6.78
CA PRO A 236 -30.75 -33.41 5.93
C PRO A 236 -30.96 -31.90 6.19
N GLU A 237 -32.15 -31.49 6.64
CA GLU A 237 -32.44 -30.11 7.04
C GLU A 237 -31.59 -29.69 8.26
N HIS A 238 -31.48 -30.56 9.27
CA HIS A 238 -30.65 -30.31 10.45
C HIS A 238 -29.16 -30.26 10.07
N ARG A 239 -28.70 -31.16 9.19
CA ARG A 239 -27.31 -31.11 8.68
C ARG A 239 -27.02 -29.81 7.95
N LYS A 240 -27.96 -29.34 7.11
CA LYS A 240 -27.82 -28.06 6.42
C LYS A 240 -27.72 -26.89 7.41
N VAL A 241 -28.56 -26.85 8.45
CA VAL A 241 -28.51 -25.79 9.47
C VAL A 241 -27.15 -25.73 10.17
N VAL A 242 -26.52 -26.87 10.48
CA VAL A 242 -25.18 -26.90 11.09
C VAL A 242 -24.08 -26.56 10.07
N ASN A 243 -24.21 -27.00 8.80
CA ASN A 243 -23.30 -26.62 7.71
C ASN A 243 -23.28 -25.10 7.49
N ASP A 244 -24.46 -24.50 7.39
CA ASP A 244 -24.63 -23.05 7.22
C ASP A 244 -24.09 -22.29 8.46
N LEU A 245 -24.25 -22.84 9.68
CA LEU A 245 -23.70 -22.24 10.90
C LEU A 245 -22.15 -22.20 10.89
N PHE A 246 -21.49 -23.32 10.57
CA PHE A 246 -20.03 -23.38 10.50
C PHE A 246 -19.46 -22.52 9.35
N LYS A 247 -20.14 -22.45 8.21
CA LYS A 247 -19.77 -21.53 7.11
C LYS A 247 -19.90 -20.05 7.49
N ASN A 248 -20.95 -19.69 8.23
CA ASN A 248 -21.10 -18.33 8.76
C ASN A 248 -20.00 -17.98 9.77
N TYR A 249 -19.55 -18.94 10.58
CA TYR A 249 -18.41 -18.75 11.48
C TYR A 249 -17.09 -18.59 10.71
N HIS A 250 -16.83 -19.43 9.70
CA HIS A 250 -15.66 -19.35 8.81
C HIS A 250 -15.59 -18.02 8.04
N SER A 251 -16.71 -17.57 7.45
CA SER A 251 -16.78 -16.24 6.80
C SER A 251 -16.60 -15.09 7.80
N GLY A 252 -17.00 -15.28 9.06
CA GLY A 252 -16.73 -14.33 10.15
C GLY A 252 -15.24 -14.24 10.50
N LEU A 253 -14.56 -15.38 10.58
CA LEU A 253 -13.12 -15.47 10.83
C LEU A 253 -12.29 -14.89 9.68
N ILE A 254 -12.63 -15.19 8.42
CA ILE A 254 -11.98 -14.57 7.25
C ILE A 254 -12.10 -13.04 7.31
N LYS A 255 -13.28 -12.50 7.62
CA LYS A 255 -13.51 -11.05 7.79
C LYS A 255 -12.82 -10.42 9.00
N HIS A 256 -12.26 -11.24 9.90
CA HIS A 256 -11.37 -10.78 10.96
C HIS A 256 -9.91 -10.82 10.48
N LEU A 257 -9.51 -11.88 9.80
CA LEU A 257 -8.19 -12.01 9.18
C LEU A 257 -7.91 -10.91 8.14
N GLU A 258 -8.88 -10.59 7.27
CA GLU A 258 -8.85 -9.47 6.31
C GLU A 258 -8.52 -8.13 7.02
N LYS A 259 -9.15 -7.89 8.19
CA LYS A 259 -8.94 -6.67 8.97
C LYS A 259 -7.58 -6.67 9.68
N ALA A 260 -7.16 -7.80 10.21
CA ALA A 260 -5.83 -7.94 10.83
C ALA A 260 -4.72 -7.70 9.80
N CYS A 261 -4.86 -8.25 8.59
CA CYS A 261 -3.98 -7.99 7.45
C CYS A 261 -3.96 -6.50 7.09
N ALA A 262 -5.12 -5.85 6.93
CA ALA A 262 -5.18 -4.41 6.62
C ALA A 262 -4.52 -3.53 7.71
N VAL A 263 -4.73 -3.84 9.00
CA VAL A 263 -4.07 -3.14 10.11
C VAL A 263 -2.56 -3.37 10.10
N MET A 264 -2.11 -4.61 9.88
CA MET A 264 -0.69 -4.94 9.75
C MET A 264 -0.04 -4.17 8.60
N ASN A 265 -0.66 -4.14 7.42
CA ASN A 265 -0.16 -3.43 6.24
C ASN A 265 -0.04 -1.92 6.52
N VAL A 266 -1.01 -1.29 7.20
CA VAL A 266 -0.95 0.13 7.58
C VAL A 266 0.21 0.42 8.55
N VAL A 267 0.39 -0.40 9.59
CA VAL A 267 1.50 -0.22 10.56
C VAL A 267 2.85 -0.49 9.88
N GLN A 268 2.93 -1.46 8.98
CA GLN A 268 4.14 -1.76 8.20
C GLN A 268 4.50 -0.61 7.23
N LYS A 269 3.50 0.01 6.57
CA LYS A 269 3.68 1.22 5.76
C LYS A 269 4.19 2.38 6.63
N LYS A 270 3.67 2.56 7.86
CA LYS A 270 4.16 3.57 8.84
C LYS A 270 5.62 3.34 9.26
N VAL A 271 5.97 2.11 9.70
CA VAL A 271 7.34 1.77 10.13
C VAL A 271 8.35 1.96 9.01
N LYS A 272 8.10 1.39 7.82
CA LYS A 272 8.98 1.53 6.65
C LYS A 272 9.21 3.01 6.27
N ARG A 273 8.18 3.86 6.35
CA ARG A 273 8.31 5.32 6.13
C ARG A 273 9.25 5.96 7.16
N HIS A 274 9.09 5.67 8.46
CA HIS A 274 9.98 6.24 9.49
C HIS A 274 11.42 5.74 9.41
N GLU A 275 11.65 4.45 9.13
CA GLU A 275 13.01 3.92 8.90
C GLU A 275 13.74 4.63 7.75
N ARG A 276 12.99 5.09 6.73
CA ARG A 276 13.54 5.84 5.59
C ARG A 276 13.76 7.31 5.90
N THR A 277 12.75 8.03 6.39
CA THR A 277 12.84 9.49 6.62
C THR A 277 13.74 9.86 7.81
N ARG A 278 13.93 8.97 8.79
CA ARG A 278 14.74 9.23 10.00
C ARG A 278 15.98 8.34 10.14
N GLY A 279 16.17 7.38 9.24
CA GLY A 279 17.22 6.36 9.35
C GLY A 279 16.92 5.24 10.36
N ASP A 280 15.94 5.43 11.25
CA ASP A 280 15.35 4.36 12.06
C ASP A 280 13.91 4.70 12.51
N ALA A 281 13.06 3.68 12.67
CA ALA A 281 11.75 3.79 13.30
C ALA A 281 11.82 3.54 14.81
N THR A 282 10.89 4.13 15.56
CA THR A 282 10.93 4.07 17.03
C THR A 282 10.68 2.66 17.56
N VAL A 283 11.17 2.39 18.77
CA VAL A 283 10.95 1.11 19.48
C VAL A 283 9.46 0.83 19.71
N GLU A 284 8.68 1.89 19.92
CA GLU A 284 7.22 1.81 20.09
C GLU A 284 6.54 1.35 18.78
N GLU A 285 6.89 1.94 17.64
CA GLU A 285 6.33 1.61 16.33
C GLU A 285 6.71 0.21 15.85
N LYS A 286 7.93 -0.25 16.18
CA LYS A 286 8.36 -1.64 15.95
C LYS A 286 7.61 -2.63 16.84
N SER A 287 7.24 -2.23 18.06
CA SER A 287 6.38 -3.02 18.96
C SER A 287 4.92 -3.07 18.45
N GLU A 288 4.38 -1.96 17.93
CA GLU A 288 3.09 -1.92 17.24
C GLU A 288 3.08 -2.89 16.04
N LEU A 289 4.16 -2.93 15.25
CA LEU A 289 4.27 -3.83 14.10
C LEU A 289 4.29 -5.32 14.51
N GLU A 290 5.15 -5.70 15.44
CA GLU A 290 5.28 -7.11 15.85
C GLU A 290 4.04 -7.61 16.62
N THR A 291 3.32 -6.74 17.35
CA THR A 291 2.03 -7.12 17.95
C THR A 291 0.93 -7.32 16.90
N ALA A 292 0.80 -6.42 15.91
CA ALA A 292 -0.13 -6.59 14.80
C ALA A 292 0.16 -7.85 13.97
N ARG A 293 1.45 -8.10 13.68
CA ARG A 293 1.93 -9.28 12.96
C ARG A 293 1.66 -10.59 13.70
N THR A 294 1.89 -10.61 15.02
CA THR A 294 1.62 -11.78 15.87
C THR A 294 0.13 -12.14 15.85
N GLU A 295 -0.76 -11.14 15.89
CA GLU A 295 -2.21 -11.37 15.81
C GLU A 295 -2.65 -11.84 14.41
N TYR A 296 -2.07 -11.28 13.34
CA TYR A 296 -2.32 -11.76 11.97
C TYR A 296 -1.93 -13.24 11.79
N GLU A 297 -0.71 -13.64 12.17
CA GLU A 297 -0.27 -15.04 12.06
C GLU A 297 -1.10 -15.98 12.96
N ARG A 298 -1.52 -15.52 14.14
CA ARG A 298 -2.44 -16.28 15.03
C ARG A 298 -3.79 -16.52 14.37
N LEU A 299 -4.41 -15.49 13.79
CA LEU A 299 -5.69 -15.60 13.10
C LEU A 299 -5.57 -16.43 11.81
N LYS A 300 -4.44 -16.32 11.11
CA LYS A 300 -4.14 -17.07 9.88
C LYS A 300 -4.06 -18.57 10.16
N ALA A 301 -3.27 -18.99 11.14
CA ALA A 301 -3.17 -20.40 11.55
C ALA A 301 -4.53 -21.00 11.98
N LEU A 302 -5.36 -20.23 12.70
CA LEU A 302 -6.73 -20.65 13.04
C LEU A 302 -7.65 -20.73 11.81
N THR A 303 -7.46 -19.85 10.83
CA THR A 303 -8.22 -19.87 9.57
C THR A 303 -7.82 -21.05 8.70
N GLU A 304 -6.53 -21.39 8.64
CA GLU A 304 -5.99 -22.56 7.95
C GLU A 304 -6.52 -23.86 8.58
N GLU A 305 -6.47 -24.00 9.91
CA GLU A 305 -7.00 -25.20 10.61
C GLU A 305 -8.50 -25.38 10.35
N LEU A 306 -9.28 -24.30 10.43
CA LEU A 306 -10.73 -24.35 10.18
C LEU A 306 -11.03 -24.63 8.70
N SER A 307 -10.29 -24.04 7.77
CA SER A 307 -10.50 -24.25 6.32
C SER A 307 -10.24 -25.70 5.94
N SER A 308 -9.16 -26.31 6.47
CA SER A 308 -8.89 -27.74 6.35
C SER A 308 -10.02 -28.59 6.92
N ALA A 309 -10.42 -28.34 8.17
CA ALA A 309 -11.47 -29.12 8.83
C ALA A 309 -12.86 -29.00 8.16
N LEU A 310 -13.11 -27.93 7.38
CA LEU A 310 -14.34 -27.72 6.62
C LEU A 310 -14.28 -28.21 5.16
N GLY A 311 -13.11 -28.59 4.64
CA GLY A 311 -12.92 -28.94 3.23
C GLY A 311 -13.05 -27.74 2.28
N VAL A 312 -12.60 -26.56 2.72
CA VAL A 312 -12.71 -25.29 1.97
C VAL A 312 -11.31 -24.78 1.64
N PRO A 313 -11.01 -24.34 0.39
CA PRO A 313 -9.71 -23.77 0.06
C PRO A 313 -9.42 -22.51 0.87
N MET A 314 -8.17 -22.37 1.33
CA MET A 314 -7.71 -21.20 2.08
C MET A 314 -7.72 -19.95 1.19
N VAL A 315 -8.14 -18.81 1.77
CA VAL A 315 -8.07 -17.52 1.08
C VAL A 315 -6.65 -16.98 1.18
N HIS A 316 -5.92 -16.99 0.06
CA HIS A 316 -4.63 -16.32 -0.05
C HIS A 316 -4.81 -14.80 -0.09
N LEU A 317 -4.93 -14.19 1.10
CA LEU A 317 -4.70 -12.76 1.26
C LEU A 317 -3.25 -12.46 0.89
N LYS A 318 -3.06 -11.56 -0.08
CA LYS A 318 -1.73 -11.04 -0.38
C LYS A 318 -1.37 -10.02 0.68
N GLU A 319 -0.15 -10.11 1.21
CA GLU A 319 0.51 -8.92 1.75
C GLU A 319 0.61 -7.91 0.60
N GLU A 320 -0.04 -6.75 0.76
CA GLU A 320 0.03 -5.70 -0.25
C GLU A 320 1.42 -5.06 -0.15
N PRO A 321 2.26 -5.09 -1.20
CA PRO A 321 3.44 -4.24 -1.25
C PRO A 321 3.01 -2.77 -1.07
N SER A 322 3.93 -1.92 -0.62
CA SER A 322 3.57 -0.50 -0.50
C SER A 322 3.28 0.04 -1.89
N ASP A 323 2.19 0.79 -2.04
CA ASP A 323 1.74 1.37 -3.32
C ASP A 323 2.82 2.28 -3.95
N ASN A 324 3.76 2.71 -3.10
CA ASN A 324 4.97 3.44 -3.42
C ASN A 324 6.05 2.65 -4.20
N GLU A 325 5.99 1.33 -4.40
CA GLU A 325 7.12 0.61 -5.04
C GLU A 325 7.42 1.07 -6.48
N GLU A 326 6.41 1.45 -7.28
CA GLU A 326 6.63 2.06 -8.61
C GLU A 326 7.09 3.53 -8.53
N ASP A 327 6.63 4.30 -7.54
CA ASP A 327 7.04 5.69 -7.34
C ASP A 327 8.44 5.82 -6.71
N GLU A 328 8.84 4.86 -5.89
CA GLU A 328 10.19 4.72 -5.34
C GLU A 328 11.15 4.22 -6.43
N ALA A 329 10.72 3.32 -7.33
CA ALA A 329 11.50 2.97 -8.51
C ALA A 329 11.73 4.19 -9.40
N ALA A 330 10.70 5.00 -9.68
CA ALA A 330 10.83 6.23 -10.46
C ALA A 330 11.72 7.29 -9.76
N ALA A 331 11.60 7.46 -8.44
CA ALA A 331 12.45 8.38 -7.68
C ALA A 331 13.91 7.92 -7.63
N MET A 332 14.18 6.63 -7.42
CA MET A 332 15.54 6.07 -7.44
C MET A 332 16.15 6.08 -8.85
N GLU A 333 15.35 5.87 -9.91
CA GLU A 333 15.80 6.02 -11.29
C GLU A 333 16.16 7.47 -11.60
N MET A 334 15.39 8.45 -11.09
CA MET A 334 15.72 9.86 -11.20
C MET A 334 16.98 10.27 -10.40
N ASP A 335 17.11 9.87 -9.13
CA ASP A 335 18.32 10.12 -8.34
C ASP A 335 19.55 9.49 -9.00
N LYS A 336 19.41 8.29 -9.55
CA LYS A 336 20.47 7.62 -10.32
C LYS A 336 20.80 8.39 -11.60
N ALA A 337 19.82 8.82 -12.38
CA ALA A 337 20.04 9.60 -13.60
C ALA A 337 20.67 10.98 -13.31
N LEU A 338 20.38 11.58 -12.15
CA LEU A 338 21.00 12.81 -11.65
C LEU A 338 22.46 12.56 -11.22
N ALA A 339 22.72 11.48 -10.47
CA ALA A 339 24.06 11.09 -10.01
C ALA A 339 24.99 10.59 -11.14
N GLU A 340 24.43 9.92 -12.16
CA GLU A 340 25.13 9.49 -13.37
C GLU A 340 25.25 10.64 -14.41
N GLY A 341 24.72 11.83 -14.13
CA GLY A 341 24.82 13.02 -14.98
C GLY A 341 24.00 12.98 -16.26
N GLN A 342 23.07 12.03 -16.38
CA GLN A 342 22.18 11.86 -17.54
C GLN A 342 21.05 12.90 -17.56
N VAL A 343 20.65 13.39 -16.38
CA VAL A 343 19.67 14.47 -16.20
C VAL A 343 20.28 15.57 -15.35
N SER A 344 20.30 16.80 -15.85
CA SER A 344 20.61 18.00 -15.05
C SER A 344 19.34 18.52 -14.38
N LEU A 345 19.44 18.98 -13.14
CA LEU A 345 18.36 19.68 -12.44
C LEU A 345 17.87 20.89 -13.26
N TRP A 346 18.81 21.73 -13.70
CA TRP A 346 18.55 22.93 -14.50
C TRP A 346 18.59 22.64 -16.01
N PRO A 347 17.87 23.42 -16.84
CA PRO A 347 17.89 23.25 -18.30
C PRO A 347 19.21 23.68 -18.95
N ASP A 348 20.01 24.52 -18.28
CA ASP A 348 21.26 25.09 -18.76
C ASP A 348 22.14 25.60 -17.59
N ASP A 349 23.43 25.85 -17.86
CA ASP A 349 24.41 26.32 -16.87
C ASP A 349 24.22 27.78 -16.43
N GLU A 350 23.62 28.66 -17.24
CA GLU A 350 23.38 30.06 -16.85
C GLU A 350 22.25 30.12 -15.81
N SER A 351 21.17 29.37 -16.03
CA SER A 351 20.12 29.11 -15.04
C SER A 351 20.71 28.54 -13.75
N ARG A 352 21.57 27.50 -13.83
CA ARG A 352 22.22 26.92 -12.65
C ARG A 352 23.04 27.95 -11.87
N LEU A 353 23.84 28.76 -12.57
CA LEU A 353 24.61 29.87 -11.99
C LEU A 353 23.73 31.04 -11.50
N PHE A 354 22.47 31.11 -11.91
CA PHE A 354 21.51 32.12 -11.43
C PHE A 354 20.78 31.69 -10.15
N TYR A 355 20.45 30.41 -9.98
CA TYR A 355 19.74 29.92 -8.79
C TYR A 355 20.67 29.40 -7.68
N GLU A 356 21.75 28.68 -8.01
CA GLU A 356 22.65 28.06 -7.00
C GLU A 356 23.77 29.01 -6.53
N ASN A 357 24.37 29.75 -7.45
CA ASN A 357 25.54 30.58 -7.15
C ASN A 357 25.11 31.99 -6.67
N LEU A 358 24.71 32.08 -5.40
CA LEU A 358 24.37 33.31 -4.70
C LEU A 358 25.60 34.02 -4.12
N ILE A 359 25.51 35.34 -3.92
CA ILE A 359 26.60 36.13 -3.34
C ILE A 359 26.67 35.95 -1.82
N ASP A 360 27.83 35.52 -1.29
CA ASP A 360 28.05 35.42 0.16
C ASP A 360 28.35 36.78 0.79
N ILE A 361 27.27 37.47 1.17
CA ILE A 361 27.32 38.77 1.84
C ILE A 361 28.02 38.69 3.21
N LYS A 362 28.02 37.55 3.91
CA LYS A 362 28.64 37.41 5.24
C LYS A 362 30.17 37.47 5.20
N ASN A 363 30.76 37.04 4.09
CA ASN A 363 32.21 37.12 3.86
C ASN A 363 32.66 38.47 3.26
N ILE A 364 31.73 39.26 2.70
CA ILE A 364 32.05 40.55 2.05
C ILE A 364 31.80 41.75 2.98
N VAL A 365 30.74 41.72 3.79
CA VAL A 365 30.29 42.87 4.60
C VAL A 365 30.64 42.65 6.08
N PRO A 366 31.13 43.65 6.83
CA PRO A 366 31.38 43.51 8.26
C PRO A 366 30.12 43.18 9.08
N ARG A 367 30.19 42.14 9.93
CA ARG A 367 29.07 41.65 10.77
C ARG A 367 28.41 42.70 11.66
N SER A 368 29.08 43.81 11.97
CA SER A 368 28.50 44.96 12.68
C SER A 368 27.32 45.61 11.93
N LEU A 369 27.22 45.48 10.61
CA LEU A 369 26.15 46.06 9.79
C LEU A 369 24.89 45.19 9.70
N TYR A 370 24.94 43.93 10.18
CA TYR A 370 23.80 43.01 10.08
C TYR A 370 23.58 42.08 11.27
N LYS A 371 24.42 42.09 12.32
CA LYS A 371 24.18 41.30 13.55
C LYS A 371 22.76 41.51 14.10
N GLU A 372 22.30 42.76 14.14
CA GLU A 372 20.96 43.12 14.63
C GLU A 372 19.83 42.69 13.65
N SER A 373 20.10 42.25 12.43
CA SER A 373 19.09 41.63 11.54
C SER A 373 19.18 40.11 11.52
N GLU A 374 20.38 39.54 11.61
CA GLU A 374 20.63 38.10 11.77
C GLU A 374 19.99 37.54 13.06
N GLU A 375 20.04 38.30 14.17
CA GLU A 375 19.45 37.91 15.46
C GLU A 375 17.93 38.18 15.57
N ARG A 376 17.28 38.68 14.51
CA ARG A 376 15.83 38.97 14.49
C ARG A 376 15.09 38.05 13.51
N THR A 377 14.87 36.82 13.92
CA THR A 377 13.87 35.93 13.30
C THR A 377 12.48 36.32 13.81
N ILE A 378 11.48 36.36 12.92
CA ILE A 378 10.05 36.35 13.29
C ILE A 378 9.67 34.88 13.46
N GLU A 379 8.77 34.54 14.40
CA GLU A 379 8.29 33.16 14.56
C GLU A 379 7.75 32.61 13.22
N GLU A 380 8.17 31.40 12.85
CA GLU A 380 7.84 30.79 11.56
C GLU A 380 6.36 30.40 11.51
N HIS A 381 5.56 31.28 10.90
CA HIS A 381 4.10 31.17 10.92
C HIS A 381 3.58 30.11 9.94
N GLU A 382 3.58 28.85 10.35
CA GLU A 382 2.88 27.71 9.72
C GLU A 382 3.12 27.54 8.21
N LEU A 383 4.38 27.68 7.78
CA LEU A 383 4.82 27.20 6.46
C LEU A 383 5.07 25.69 6.55
N LYS A 384 4.50 24.90 5.64
CA LYS A 384 4.80 23.46 5.58
C LYS A 384 6.25 23.26 5.14
N THR A 385 7.04 22.62 5.99
CA THR A 385 8.42 22.20 5.72
C THR A 385 8.49 20.71 5.33
N SER A 386 7.73 19.86 6.04
CA SER A 386 7.34 18.50 5.64
C SER A 386 6.71 18.44 4.24
N VAL A 387 7.40 17.88 3.24
CA VAL A 387 6.76 17.40 2.00
C VAL A 387 5.86 16.20 2.30
N ASP A 388 6.19 15.40 3.32
CA ASP A 388 5.50 14.18 3.73
C ASP A 388 4.06 14.46 4.19
N ASP A 389 3.85 15.53 4.97
CA ASP A 389 2.57 15.97 5.54
C ASP A 389 1.51 16.39 4.47
N ILE A 390 1.91 16.40 3.20
CA ILE A 390 1.02 16.68 2.07
C ILE A 390 0.39 15.36 1.63
N ASP A 391 -0.72 15.00 2.28
CA ASP A 391 -1.69 14.03 1.73
C ASP A 391 -2.07 14.43 0.29
N VAL A 392 -2.06 13.48 -0.64
CA VAL A 392 -2.48 13.67 -2.05
C VAL A 392 -3.69 12.78 -2.40
N ASP A 393 -4.01 11.83 -1.53
CA ASP A 393 -4.94 10.72 -1.77
C ASP A 393 -6.40 11.21 -1.73
N GLY A 394 -6.67 12.32 -1.05
CA GLY A 394 -7.99 12.97 -0.98
C GLY A 394 -8.43 13.75 -2.24
N LEU A 395 -7.65 13.81 -3.32
CA LEU A 395 -7.95 14.66 -4.49
C LEU A 395 -9.14 14.21 -5.38
N GLU A 396 -9.72 13.04 -5.10
CA GLU A 396 -10.84 12.46 -5.85
C GLU A 396 -12.23 12.71 -5.23
N ALA A 397 -12.31 13.24 -4.01
CA ALA A 397 -13.58 13.38 -3.28
C ALA A 397 -14.33 14.71 -3.54
N ASP A 398 -15.53 14.62 -4.13
CA ASP A 398 -16.43 15.76 -4.33
C ASP A 398 -17.19 16.15 -3.04
N ASN A 399 -17.10 17.44 -2.68
CA ASN A 399 -17.84 18.18 -1.65
C ASN A 399 -17.41 18.01 -0.16
N ALA A 400 -16.96 19.13 0.42
CA ALA A 400 -17.18 19.50 1.82
C ALA A 400 -17.31 21.04 1.90
N GLU A 401 -17.97 21.56 2.94
CA GLU A 401 -18.36 22.98 3.04
C GLU A 401 -17.23 23.87 3.58
N GLN A 402 -17.23 25.16 3.21
CA GLN A 402 -16.30 26.16 3.74
C GLN A 402 -16.94 26.95 4.88
N GLU A 403 -16.50 26.74 6.12
CA GLU A 403 -16.56 27.78 7.14
C GLU A 403 -15.38 28.75 6.93
N GLY A 404 -15.68 30.05 6.87
CA GLY A 404 -14.70 31.08 6.53
C GLY A 404 -14.79 32.27 7.46
N ASP A 405 -13.91 32.32 8.47
CA ASP A 405 -13.71 33.51 9.29
C ASP A 405 -12.92 34.58 8.53
N ALA A 406 -13.34 35.83 8.67
CA ALA A 406 -12.84 36.95 7.90
C ALA A 406 -12.25 38.05 8.80
N GLU A 407 -11.03 38.50 8.46
CA GLU A 407 -10.54 39.81 8.90
C GLU A 407 -9.92 40.59 7.73
N ILE A 408 -10.21 41.89 7.66
CA ILE A 408 -9.85 42.78 6.56
C ILE A 408 -8.80 43.78 7.04
N LEU A 409 -7.72 43.96 6.29
CA LEU A 409 -6.86 45.15 6.45
C LEU A 409 -6.40 45.73 5.12
N ILE A 410 -7.08 46.78 4.68
CA ILE A 410 -6.66 47.63 3.56
C ILE A 410 -5.41 48.42 3.99
N TYR A 411 -4.37 48.48 3.14
CA TYR A 411 -3.19 49.31 3.41
C TYR A 411 -2.68 50.08 2.19
N ILE A 412 -3.51 50.99 1.66
CA ILE A 412 -3.10 52.01 0.69
C ILE A 412 -2.65 53.29 1.43
N THR A 413 -1.66 53.99 0.85
CA THR A 413 -1.08 55.29 1.27
C THR A 413 -0.19 55.30 2.51
N CYS A 414 1.08 55.70 2.34
CA CYS A 414 1.55 57.05 2.74
C CYS A 414 2.99 57.34 2.26
N PHE A 415 3.24 58.52 1.66
CA PHE A 415 4.55 58.90 1.10
C PHE A 415 4.94 60.39 1.39
N LYS A 416 5.50 60.71 2.57
CA LYS A 416 6.23 61.97 2.91
C LYS A 416 6.96 61.82 4.27
N LYS A 417 8.08 62.48 4.63
CA LYS A 417 9.19 63.09 3.85
C LYS A 417 10.39 62.08 3.81
N VAL A 418 11.65 62.22 4.26
CA VAL A 418 12.52 63.22 4.94
C VAL A 418 13.99 62.97 4.45
N SER A 419 14.87 63.97 4.49
CA SER A 419 16.26 64.11 3.99
C SER A 419 17.21 62.91 3.71
N LYS A 420 17.08 61.70 4.30
CA LYS A 420 17.83 60.51 3.82
C LYS A 420 17.17 59.85 2.59
N ARG A 421 16.15 60.50 2.02
CA ARG A 421 15.27 59.90 1.01
C ARG A 421 15.96 59.64 -0.32
N ASP A 422 16.85 60.51 -0.77
CA ASP A 422 17.33 60.50 -2.16
C ASP A 422 18.09 59.22 -2.51
N SER A 423 18.97 58.73 -1.63
CA SER A 423 19.67 57.44 -1.86
C SER A 423 18.71 56.25 -1.86
N LEU A 424 17.74 56.23 -0.93
CA LEU A 424 16.73 55.15 -0.84
C LEU A 424 15.69 55.22 -1.97
N GLN A 425 15.39 56.41 -2.49
CA GLN A 425 14.49 56.61 -3.62
C GLN A 425 15.20 56.26 -4.94
N LYS A 426 16.50 56.58 -5.08
CA LYS A 426 17.34 56.06 -6.16
C LYS A 426 17.44 54.53 -6.09
N PHE A 427 17.65 53.95 -4.91
CA PHE A 427 17.66 52.50 -4.70
C PHE A 427 16.36 51.85 -5.18
N PHE A 428 15.19 52.36 -4.77
CA PHE A 428 13.91 51.80 -5.24
C PHE A 428 13.65 52.03 -6.74
N LEU A 429 14.10 53.15 -7.32
CA LEU A 429 14.04 53.35 -8.79
C LEU A 429 15.01 52.42 -9.55
N ASN A 430 16.11 52.01 -8.94
CA ASN A 430 17.02 51.02 -9.52
C ASN A 430 16.45 49.59 -9.50
N LEU A 431 15.50 49.27 -8.60
CA LEU A 431 14.86 47.94 -8.56
C LEU A 431 14.06 47.67 -9.85
N ASP A 432 13.33 48.67 -10.36
CA ASP A 432 12.56 48.58 -11.62
C ASP A 432 13.44 48.32 -12.86
N HIS A 433 14.78 48.40 -12.68
CA HIS A 433 15.83 48.23 -13.69
C HIS A 433 16.77 47.05 -13.40
N LEU A 434 16.46 46.15 -12.46
CA LEU A 434 17.19 44.89 -12.30
C LEU A 434 16.95 43.97 -13.51
N VAL A 435 17.99 43.77 -14.31
CA VAL A 435 17.92 43.01 -15.58
C VAL A 435 19.04 41.98 -15.74
N ASN A 436 19.95 41.85 -14.76
CA ASN A 436 20.99 40.83 -14.75
C ASN A 436 21.40 40.44 -13.33
N ARG A 437 22.13 39.33 -13.22
CA ARG A 437 22.64 38.77 -11.95
C ARG A 437 23.48 39.79 -11.18
N ASP A 438 24.46 40.40 -11.85
CA ASP A 438 25.51 41.17 -11.18
C ASP A 438 24.99 42.52 -10.63
N THR A 439 24.01 43.16 -11.29
CA THR A 439 23.31 44.34 -10.74
C THR A 439 22.42 43.97 -9.55
N THR A 440 21.80 42.79 -9.57
CA THR A 440 21.01 42.27 -8.44
C THR A 440 21.88 42.04 -7.21
N ASP A 441 23.06 41.44 -7.40
CA ASP A 441 24.00 41.18 -6.30
C ASP A 441 24.67 42.48 -5.78
N GLN A 442 25.01 43.42 -6.67
CA GLN A 442 25.45 44.77 -6.26
C GLN A 442 24.36 45.54 -5.50
N CYS A 443 23.10 45.39 -5.89
CA CYS A 443 21.95 45.95 -5.20
C CYS A 443 21.77 45.34 -3.79
N ALA A 444 22.01 44.04 -3.62
CA ALA A 444 22.02 43.39 -2.31
C ALA A 444 23.14 43.96 -1.41
N LEU A 445 24.36 44.11 -1.93
CA LEU A 445 25.49 44.70 -1.21
C LEU A 445 25.25 46.15 -0.80
N ASP A 446 24.73 47.00 -1.70
CA ASP A 446 24.41 48.40 -1.37
C ASP A 446 23.34 48.50 -0.28
N PHE A 447 22.30 47.65 -0.35
CA PHE A 447 21.26 47.63 0.67
C PHE A 447 21.81 47.28 2.05
N VAL A 448 22.61 46.20 2.16
CA VAL A 448 23.18 45.78 3.45
C VAL A 448 24.20 46.80 3.98
N SER A 449 25.02 47.38 3.09
CA SER A 449 26.08 48.32 3.48
C SER A 449 25.54 49.69 3.90
N ASN A 450 24.56 50.24 3.19
CA ASN A 450 24.13 51.63 3.32
C ASN A 450 22.70 51.83 3.86
N LEU A 451 21.83 50.81 3.78
CA LEU A 451 20.39 50.94 4.01
C LEU A 451 19.79 49.95 5.03
N ASN A 452 20.56 49.03 5.61
CA ASN A 452 20.03 48.03 6.54
C ASN A 452 19.48 48.64 7.85
N THR A 453 18.17 48.90 7.88
CA THR A 453 17.44 49.31 9.08
C THR A 453 16.06 48.68 9.09
N LYS A 454 15.50 48.37 10.27
CA LYS A 454 14.15 47.76 10.42
C LYS A 454 13.06 48.55 9.68
N GLY A 455 13.16 49.88 9.66
CA GLY A 455 12.23 50.78 8.96
C GLY A 455 12.43 50.90 7.44
N TYR A 456 13.53 50.36 6.89
CA TYR A 456 13.78 50.26 5.45
C TYR A 456 13.56 48.81 4.96
N ARG A 457 13.88 47.78 5.74
CA ARG A 457 13.51 46.37 5.43
C ARG A 457 12.00 46.21 5.22
N LYS A 458 11.17 46.73 6.14
CA LYS A 458 9.69 46.78 5.98
C LYS A 458 9.17 47.64 4.81
N LYS A 459 10.03 48.46 4.18
CA LYS A 459 9.69 49.17 2.93
C LYS A 459 10.11 48.35 1.71
N LEU A 460 11.28 47.71 1.77
CA LEU A 460 11.74 46.80 0.73
C LEU A 460 10.74 45.64 0.55
N VAL A 461 10.30 44.97 1.63
CA VAL A 461 9.21 43.96 1.58
C VAL A 461 7.98 44.50 0.84
N LYS A 462 7.52 45.70 1.17
CA LYS A 462 6.33 46.31 0.54
C LYS A 462 6.54 46.72 -0.92
N VAL A 463 7.76 47.04 -1.35
CA VAL A 463 8.10 47.32 -2.75
C VAL A 463 8.21 46.02 -3.55
N LEU A 464 8.87 44.99 -3.00
CA LEU A 464 8.98 43.67 -3.62
C LEU A 464 7.61 42.98 -3.75
N PHE A 465 6.72 43.12 -2.76
CA PHE A 465 5.34 42.61 -2.84
C PHE A 465 4.48 43.39 -3.86
N ALA A 466 4.75 44.69 -4.06
CA ALA A 466 3.99 45.56 -4.94
C ALA A 466 4.49 45.58 -6.41
N VAL A 467 5.12 44.51 -6.88
CA VAL A 467 5.53 44.36 -8.30
C VAL A 467 4.31 44.61 -9.22
N PRO A 468 4.44 45.42 -10.28
CA PRO A 468 3.42 45.55 -11.31
C PRO A 468 3.21 44.23 -12.06
N SER A 469 1.96 43.79 -12.23
CA SER A 469 1.60 42.61 -13.04
C SER A 469 2.03 42.71 -14.52
N SER A 470 2.42 43.89 -15.00
CA SER A 470 3.03 44.11 -16.31
C SER A 470 4.55 43.89 -16.37
N ARG A 471 5.22 43.59 -15.24
CA ARG A 471 6.67 43.39 -15.14
C ARG A 471 7.03 42.06 -14.45
N LEU A 472 6.48 40.96 -15.00
CA LEU A 472 6.78 39.59 -14.53
C LEU A 472 8.26 39.22 -14.73
N ASP A 473 8.96 39.90 -15.64
CA ASP A 473 10.40 39.77 -15.89
C ASP A 473 11.28 40.15 -14.69
N LEU A 474 10.76 40.93 -13.73
CA LEU A 474 11.48 41.28 -12.51
C LEU A 474 11.45 40.19 -11.42
N LEU A 475 10.52 39.22 -11.51
CA LEU A 475 10.30 38.24 -10.43
C LEU A 475 11.53 37.36 -10.12
N PRO A 476 12.29 36.82 -11.10
CA PRO A 476 13.49 36.03 -10.81
C PRO A 476 14.59 36.87 -10.14
N PHE A 477 14.77 38.13 -10.56
CA PHE A 477 15.75 39.05 -9.95
C PHE A 477 15.34 39.48 -8.54
N TYR A 478 14.05 39.70 -8.29
CA TYR A 478 13.54 40.02 -6.97
C TYR A 478 13.64 38.80 -6.03
N ALA A 479 13.39 37.58 -6.53
CA ALA A 479 13.62 36.35 -5.79
C ALA A 479 15.11 36.12 -5.48
N ARG A 480 16.02 36.35 -6.43
CA ARG A 480 17.47 36.32 -6.17
C ARG A 480 17.89 37.35 -5.13
N LEU A 481 17.37 38.58 -5.19
CA LEU A 481 17.64 39.62 -4.20
C LEU A 481 17.21 39.18 -2.78
N VAL A 482 16.03 38.58 -2.65
CA VAL A 482 15.54 38.02 -1.37
C VAL A 482 16.44 36.87 -0.91
N ALA A 483 16.82 35.96 -1.80
CA ALA A 483 17.67 34.81 -1.49
C ALA A 483 19.07 35.23 -1.00
N SER A 484 19.74 36.12 -1.73
CA SER A 484 21.05 36.69 -1.35
C SER A 484 21.01 37.45 -0.02
N LEU A 485 19.88 38.10 0.32
CA LEU A 485 19.69 38.80 1.60
C LEU A 485 19.29 37.87 2.76
N SER A 486 18.71 36.70 2.47
CA SER A 486 18.13 35.79 3.47
C SER A 486 19.08 35.39 4.61
N PRO A 487 20.36 35.05 4.36
CA PRO A 487 21.30 34.69 5.44
C PRO A 487 21.61 35.84 6.42
N VAL A 488 21.34 37.08 6.02
CA VAL A 488 21.78 38.34 6.66
C VAL A 488 20.62 39.06 7.36
N MET A 489 19.39 38.83 6.88
CA MET A 489 18.17 39.51 7.33
C MET A 489 16.92 38.64 7.07
N PRO A 490 16.76 37.52 7.80
CA PRO A 490 15.63 36.59 7.63
C PRO A 490 14.27 37.19 7.98
N ASP A 491 14.21 38.34 8.67
CA ASP A 491 12.96 39.09 8.88
C ASP A 491 12.33 39.62 7.59
N LEU A 492 13.12 39.90 6.55
CA LEU A 492 12.60 40.24 5.23
C LEU A 492 12.03 39.00 4.51
N THR A 493 12.75 37.89 4.57
CA THR A 493 12.39 36.62 3.92
C THR A 493 11.07 36.07 4.46
N THR A 494 10.92 36.05 5.79
CA THR A 494 9.73 35.53 6.47
C THR A 494 8.52 36.46 6.28
N GLU A 495 8.69 37.79 6.42
CA GLU A 495 7.59 38.74 6.21
C GLU A 495 7.07 38.73 4.76
N LEU A 496 7.96 38.63 3.76
CA LEU A 496 7.55 38.54 2.35
C LEU A 496 6.85 37.20 2.03
N SER A 497 7.41 36.07 2.48
CA SER A 497 6.84 34.74 2.21
C SER A 497 5.47 34.58 2.85
N SER A 498 5.30 35.03 4.09
CA SER A 498 4.00 35.04 4.79
C SER A 498 2.97 35.92 4.07
N MET A 499 3.37 37.12 3.59
CA MET A 499 2.48 37.99 2.81
C MET A 499 2.02 37.35 1.49
N LEU A 500 2.92 36.68 0.76
CA LEU A 500 2.60 36.00 -0.51
C LEU A 500 1.68 34.79 -0.29
N ILE A 501 1.99 33.92 0.68
CA ILE A 501 1.16 32.76 1.00
C ILE A 501 -0.22 33.17 1.53
N LYS A 502 -0.33 34.24 2.32
CA LYS A 502 -1.62 34.80 2.72
C LYS A 502 -2.41 35.32 1.51
N GLN A 503 -1.78 36.10 0.63
CA GLN A 503 -2.43 36.60 -0.59
C GLN A 503 -2.92 35.45 -1.48
N PHE A 504 -2.09 34.41 -1.65
CA PHE A 504 -2.47 33.20 -2.37
C PHE A 504 -3.72 32.52 -1.78
N ARG A 505 -3.76 32.32 -0.45
CA ARG A 505 -4.92 31.71 0.23
C ARG A 505 -6.18 32.58 0.07
N GLU A 506 -6.07 33.91 0.16
CA GLU A 506 -7.16 34.85 -0.14
C GLU A 506 -7.62 34.77 -1.61
N PHE A 507 -6.70 34.57 -2.56
CA PHE A 507 -7.02 34.41 -3.99
C PHE A 507 -7.73 33.09 -4.31
N VAL A 508 -7.44 32.00 -3.59
CA VAL A 508 -8.15 30.72 -3.74
C VAL A 508 -9.56 30.81 -3.14
N GLN A 509 -9.73 31.48 -2.00
CA GLN A 509 -11.05 31.68 -1.38
C GLN A 509 -11.93 32.67 -2.17
N ARG A 510 -11.36 33.76 -2.71
CA ARG A 510 -12.11 34.82 -3.41
C ARG A 510 -12.12 34.63 -4.93
N SER A 511 -12.94 33.69 -5.37
CA SER A 511 -13.20 33.40 -6.78
C SER A 511 -14.15 34.43 -7.43
N GLY A 512 -13.60 35.57 -7.88
CA GLY A 512 -14.28 36.46 -8.84
C GLY A 512 -13.91 37.95 -8.80
N HIS A 513 -13.35 38.45 -7.70
CA HIS A 513 -13.14 39.91 -7.52
C HIS A 513 -11.83 40.48 -8.07
N GLU A 514 -10.85 39.64 -8.42
CA GLU A 514 -9.50 40.10 -8.77
C GLU A 514 -9.03 39.64 -10.15
N ARG A 515 -8.21 40.51 -10.76
CA ARG A 515 -7.62 40.33 -12.09
C ARG A 515 -6.71 39.11 -12.14
N VAL A 516 -6.82 38.32 -13.22
CA VAL A 516 -6.07 37.07 -13.38
C VAL A 516 -4.56 37.30 -13.42
N GLU A 517 -4.12 38.46 -13.92
CA GLU A 517 -2.72 38.86 -14.02
C GLU A 517 -2.08 39.08 -12.63
N GLU A 518 -2.84 39.54 -11.63
CA GLU A 518 -2.36 39.64 -10.24
C GLU A 518 -2.27 38.26 -9.58
N LYS A 519 -3.22 37.36 -9.90
CA LYS A 519 -3.22 35.97 -9.42
C LYS A 519 -2.03 35.18 -9.98
N ILE A 520 -1.78 35.30 -11.28
CA ILE A 520 -0.59 34.73 -11.96
C ILE A 520 0.69 35.27 -11.33
N LYS A 521 0.82 36.60 -11.18
CA LYS A 521 2.00 37.23 -10.57
C LYS A 521 2.33 36.68 -9.19
N CYS A 522 1.33 36.54 -8.31
CA CYS A 522 1.51 36.02 -6.95
C CYS A 522 2.07 34.59 -6.97
N VAL A 523 1.49 33.72 -7.81
CA VAL A 523 1.88 32.31 -7.95
C VAL A 523 3.25 32.14 -8.59
N MET A 524 3.56 32.91 -9.64
CA MET A 524 4.89 32.93 -10.25
C MET A 524 5.96 33.40 -9.25
N PHE A 525 5.68 34.41 -8.42
CA PHE A 525 6.65 34.89 -7.44
C PHE A 525 6.91 33.86 -6.32
N ILE A 526 5.88 33.13 -5.89
CA ILE A 526 6.04 31.97 -5.00
C ILE A 526 6.94 30.92 -5.68
N ALA A 527 6.66 30.57 -6.94
CA ALA A 527 7.44 29.59 -7.71
C ALA A 527 8.92 30.00 -7.90
N GLU A 528 9.21 31.28 -8.11
CA GLU A 528 10.59 31.81 -8.12
C GLU A 528 11.28 31.64 -6.76
N LEU A 529 10.62 32.00 -5.66
CA LEU A 529 11.18 31.86 -4.31
C LEU A 529 11.40 30.38 -3.91
N VAL A 530 10.62 29.44 -4.46
CA VAL A 530 10.82 27.99 -4.26
C VAL A 530 12.08 27.49 -4.97
N LYS A 531 12.40 28.00 -6.17
CA LYS A 531 13.65 27.66 -6.89
C LYS A 531 14.92 28.13 -6.16
N PHE A 532 14.81 29.21 -5.38
CA PHE A 532 15.87 29.68 -4.48
C PHE A 532 15.87 29.02 -3.08
N GLY A 533 14.96 28.07 -2.82
CA GLY A 533 14.82 27.44 -1.50
C GLY A 533 14.33 28.38 -0.38
N VAL A 534 13.86 29.57 -0.73
CA VAL A 534 13.32 30.58 0.22
C VAL A 534 11.95 30.18 0.75
N ILE A 535 11.10 29.62 -0.12
CA ILE A 535 9.85 28.96 0.28
C ILE A 535 10.06 27.45 0.16
N PRO A 536 9.71 26.64 1.18
CA PRO A 536 9.85 25.19 1.10
C PRO A 536 9.10 24.59 -0.10
N ARG A 537 9.71 23.58 -0.73
CA ARG A 537 9.09 22.77 -1.80
C ARG A 537 7.75 22.16 -1.36
N ALA A 538 7.60 21.90 -0.06
CA ALA A 538 6.37 21.45 0.58
C ALA A 538 5.21 22.47 0.49
N GLU A 539 5.40 23.73 0.93
CA GLU A 539 4.35 24.75 0.81
C GLU A 539 3.97 24.98 -0.66
N ALA A 540 4.92 24.85 -1.60
CA ALA A 540 4.67 24.93 -3.05
C ALA A 540 3.72 23.81 -3.54
N LEU A 541 4.01 22.55 -3.17
CA LEU A 541 3.16 21.40 -3.48
C LEU A 541 1.78 21.50 -2.79
N SER A 542 1.73 22.07 -1.57
CA SER A 542 0.48 22.36 -0.85
C SER A 542 -0.37 23.43 -1.56
N CYS A 543 0.27 24.45 -2.15
CA CYS A 543 -0.40 25.46 -2.99
C CYS A 543 -0.93 24.84 -4.29
N LEU A 544 -0.12 24.02 -4.99
CA LEU A 544 -0.56 23.27 -6.17
C LEU A 544 -1.77 22.38 -5.82
N ARG A 545 -1.73 21.62 -4.72
CA ARG A 545 -2.85 20.76 -4.26
C ARG A 545 -4.14 21.56 -4.07
N GLN A 546 -4.06 22.77 -3.49
CA GLN A 546 -5.22 23.64 -3.27
C GLN A 546 -5.84 24.14 -4.59
N LEU A 547 -5.02 24.52 -5.58
CA LEU A 547 -5.53 24.93 -6.89
C LEU A 547 -6.08 23.76 -7.73
N VAL A 548 -5.46 22.59 -7.62
CA VAL A 548 -5.88 21.37 -8.35
C VAL A 548 -7.11 20.72 -7.71
N TYR A 549 -7.43 21.05 -6.46
CA TYR A 549 -8.74 20.74 -5.86
C TYR A 549 -9.87 21.48 -6.61
N ASP A 550 -9.91 22.82 -6.54
CA ASP A 550 -10.87 23.65 -7.30
C ASP A 550 -10.31 24.08 -8.68
N PHE A 551 -10.16 23.10 -9.57
CA PHE A 551 -9.57 23.26 -10.90
C PHE A 551 -10.54 23.87 -11.92
N ARG A 552 -10.98 25.12 -11.69
CA ARG A 552 -11.93 25.85 -12.53
C ARG A 552 -11.51 27.31 -12.77
N GLY A 553 -11.78 27.83 -13.96
CA GLY A 553 -11.57 29.25 -14.30
C GLY A 553 -10.12 29.71 -14.06
N HIS A 554 -9.95 30.82 -13.33
CA HIS A 554 -8.64 31.41 -13.05
C HIS A 554 -7.69 30.47 -12.28
N SER A 555 -8.20 29.45 -11.57
CA SER A 555 -7.34 28.44 -10.93
C SER A 555 -6.52 27.65 -11.96
N ILE A 556 -7.04 27.45 -13.17
CA ILE A 556 -6.33 26.75 -14.24
C ILE A 556 -5.16 27.60 -14.74
N ASP A 557 -5.39 28.90 -15.00
CA ASP A 557 -4.33 29.85 -15.35
C ASP A 557 -3.23 29.91 -14.26
N MET A 558 -3.61 29.86 -12.97
CA MET A 558 -2.68 29.82 -11.84
C MET A 558 -1.86 28.52 -11.79
N VAL A 559 -2.48 27.34 -11.98
CA VAL A 559 -1.76 26.05 -12.00
C VAL A 559 -0.76 26.01 -13.15
N CYS A 560 -1.18 26.40 -14.36
CA CYS A 560 -0.31 26.38 -15.54
C CYS A 560 0.93 27.28 -15.32
N ALA A 561 0.73 28.52 -14.86
CA ALA A 561 1.83 29.43 -14.56
C ALA A 561 2.78 28.91 -13.48
N MET A 562 2.28 28.20 -12.46
CA MET A 562 3.12 27.60 -11.40
C MET A 562 3.99 26.45 -11.94
N ILE A 563 3.39 25.59 -12.76
CA ILE A 563 4.06 24.43 -13.37
C ILE A 563 5.08 24.90 -14.43
N GLU A 564 4.77 25.91 -15.25
CA GLU A 564 5.73 26.52 -16.18
C GLU A 564 6.92 27.17 -15.45
N THR A 565 6.69 27.81 -14.29
CA THR A 565 7.73 28.57 -13.58
C THR A 565 8.66 27.69 -12.73
N ALA A 566 8.13 26.66 -12.05
CA ALA A 566 8.91 25.80 -11.14
C ALA A 566 8.56 24.31 -11.19
N GLY A 567 7.64 23.87 -12.06
CA GLY A 567 7.25 22.46 -12.18
C GLY A 567 8.42 21.55 -12.52
N LEU A 568 9.24 21.94 -13.51
CA LEU A 568 10.48 21.23 -13.89
C LEU A 568 11.45 21.04 -12.70
N TYR A 569 11.58 22.06 -11.84
CA TYR A 569 12.43 22.02 -10.65
C TYR A 569 11.84 21.12 -9.54
N LEU A 570 10.52 21.17 -9.32
CA LEU A 570 9.85 20.27 -8.37
C LEU A 570 9.86 18.81 -8.86
N TYR A 571 9.74 18.59 -10.16
CA TYR A 571 9.72 17.27 -10.80
C TYR A 571 11.10 16.62 -10.85
N ARG A 572 12.20 17.39 -10.94
CA ARG A 572 13.59 16.89 -10.99
C ARG A 572 14.29 16.72 -9.64
N ASN A 573 13.65 17.11 -8.54
CA ASN A 573 14.14 16.89 -7.19
C ASN A 573 13.45 15.64 -6.59
N SER A 574 14.23 14.66 -6.13
CA SER A 574 13.71 13.37 -5.62
C SER A 574 12.70 13.51 -4.48
N ASP A 575 12.96 14.36 -3.48
CA ASP A 575 12.02 14.61 -2.36
C ASP A 575 10.61 15.06 -2.82
N SER A 576 10.52 15.73 -3.98
CA SER A 576 9.27 16.30 -4.51
C SER A 576 8.76 15.58 -5.77
N HIS A 577 9.56 14.72 -6.40
CA HIS A 577 9.23 14.05 -7.66
C HIS A 577 7.91 13.25 -7.60
N PRO A 578 7.69 12.34 -6.63
CA PRO A 578 6.46 11.52 -6.61
C PRO A 578 5.20 12.39 -6.48
N LYS A 579 5.21 13.36 -5.57
CA LYS A 579 4.05 14.24 -5.34
C LYS A 579 3.82 15.20 -6.52
N MET A 580 4.88 15.64 -7.19
CA MET A 580 4.77 16.43 -8.42
C MET A 580 4.21 15.60 -9.59
N LYS A 581 4.67 14.36 -9.77
CA LYS A 581 4.18 13.39 -10.77
C LYS A 581 2.68 13.15 -10.60
N ILE A 582 2.23 12.79 -9.38
CA ILE A 582 0.80 12.57 -9.10
C ILE A 582 -0.04 13.84 -9.38
N ILE A 583 0.46 15.03 -9.02
CA ILE A 583 -0.22 16.31 -9.32
C ILE A 583 -0.35 16.54 -10.84
N LEU A 584 0.68 16.24 -11.64
CA LEU A 584 0.65 16.34 -13.10
C LEU A 584 -0.37 15.37 -13.71
N ASP A 585 -0.40 14.11 -13.23
CA ASP A 585 -1.36 13.11 -13.69
C ASP A 585 -2.81 13.48 -13.34
N VAL A 586 -3.06 14.02 -12.14
CA VAL A 586 -4.38 14.54 -11.75
C VAL A 586 -4.77 15.75 -12.60
N VAL A 587 -3.85 16.66 -12.91
CA VAL A 587 -4.09 17.79 -13.82
C VAL A 587 -4.45 17.30 -15.22
N GLN A 588 -3.72 16.32 -15.78
CA GLN A 588 -3.98 15.79 -17.12
C GLN A 588 -5.30 15.00 -17.19
N LYS A 589 -5.65 14.25 -16.14
CA LYS A 589 -7.00 13.62 -15.98
C LYS A 589 -8.10 14.68 -15.88
N LYS A 590 -7.91 15.75 -15.11
CA LYS A 590 -8.91 16.84 -14.99
C LYS A 590 -9.04 17.67 -16.27
N LYS A 591 -8.02 17.73 -17.13
CA LYS A 591 -8.04 18.39 -18.45
C LYS A 591 -9.18 17.89 -19.35
N GLU A 592 -9.50 16.60 -19.32
CA GLU A 592 -10.59 16.00 -20.13
C GLU A 592 -11.97 16.61 -19.85
N ARG A 593 -12.16 17.21 -18.67
CA ARG A 593 -13.42 17.84 -18.24
C ARG A 593 -13.52 19.31 -18.68
N ILE A 594 -12.44 19.90 -19.20
CA ILE A 594 -12.37 21.30 -19.65
C ILE A 594 -12.99 21.44 -21.05
N LYS A 595 -13.95 22.37 -21.18
CA LYS A 595 -14.61 22.68 -22.46
C LYS A 595 -13.98 23.84 -23.24
N ASP A 596 -13.14 24.65 -22.60
CA ASP A 596 -12.43 25.77 -23.23
C ASP A 596 -11.09 25.30 -23.81
N VAL A 597 -10.95 25.38 -25.13
CA VAL A 597 -9.73 25.03 -25.88
C VAL A 597 -8.52 25.84 -25.39
N ARG A 598 -8.71 27.10 -24.96
CA ARG A 598 -7.61 27.93 -24.42
C ARG A 598 -7.01 27.30 -23.16
N HIS A 599 -7.88 26.87 -22.24
CA HIS A 599 -7.45 26.21 -20.99
C HIS A 599 -6.84 24.83 -21.24
N VAL A 600 -7.36 24.06 -22.20
CA VAL A 600 -6.74 22.77 -22.60
C VAL A 600 -5.31 22.99 -23.13
N MET A 601 -5.12 23.97 -24.03
CA MET A 601 -3.79 24.30 -24.57
C MET A 601 -2.81 24.82 -23.50
N LEU A 602 -3.29 25.59 -22.52
CA LEU A 602 -2.45 26.06 -21.40
C LEU A 602 -1.98 24.88 -20.52
N VAL A 603 -2.85 23.91 -20.25
CA VAL A 603 -2.46 22.71 -19.47
C VAL A 603 -1.43 21.87 -20.22
N ASP A 604 -1.60 21.67 -21.53
CA ASP A 604 -0.62 20.92 -22.33
C ASP A 604 0.72 21.65 -22.45
N ASN A 605 0.73 22.98 -22.63
CA ASN A 605 1.96 23.78 -22.61
C ASN A 605 2.71 23.63 -21.27
N ALA A 606 2.00 23.76 -20.15
CA ALA A 606 2.59 23.62 -18.82
C ALA A 606 3.10 22.19 -18.55
N PHE A 607 2.37 21.17 -19.02
CA PHE A 607 2.81 19.78 -18.94
C PHE A 607 4.11 19.56 -19.71
N PHE A 608 4.21 20.03 -20.97
CA PHE A 608 5.43 19.89 -21.78
C PHE A 608 6.60 20.79 -21.33
N ALA A 609 6.33 21.88 -20.61
CA ALA A 609 7.38 22.66 -19.94
C ALA A 609 8.00 21.90 -18.74
N CYS A 610 7.20 21.08 -18.06
CA CYS A 610 7.62 20.26 -16.93
C CYS A 610 8.27 18.92 -17.37
N ILE A 611 7.68 18.26 -18.36
CA ILE A 611 8.15 17.00 -18.95
C ILE A 611 8.36 17.22 -20.46
N PRO A 612 9.53 17.75 -20.89
CA PRO A 612 9.80 17.98 -22.30
C PRO A 612 9.86 16.64 -23.06
N PRO A 613 9.17 16.50 -24.20
CA PRO A 613 9.14 15.25 -24.95
C PRO A 613 10.54 14.87 -25.46
N THR A 614 10.83 13.57 -25.55
CA THR A 614 12.17 13.03 -25.84
C THR A 614 12.77 13.52 -27.17
N ASP A 615 11.95 13.79 -28.19
CA ASP A 615 12.37 14.37 -29.49
C ASP A 615 12.65 15.89 -29.46
N SER A 616 12.75 16.49 -28.27
CA SER A 616 13.01 17.93 -28.11
C SER A 616 14.36 18.36 -28.68
N ALA A 617 14.44 19.62 -29.12
CA ALA A 617 15.63 20.22 -29.74
C ALA A 617 16.85 20.36 -28.80
N ALA A 618 16.78 19.88 -27.56
CA ALA A 618 17.92 19.65 -26.69
C ALA A 618 18.69 18.38 -27.09
N VAL A 619 18.00 17.27 -27.40
CA VAL A 619 18.65 16.03 -27.86
C VAL A 619 19.34 16.26 -29.21
N ARG A 620 18.69 16.96 -30.15
CA ARG A 620 19.32 17.40 -31.42
C ARG A 620 20.53 18.35 -31.23
N ARG A 621 20.70 18.98 -30.07
CA ARG A 621 21.89 19.79 -29.72
C ARG A 621 22.95 18.99 -28.98
N ALA A 622 22.58 18.00 -28.17
CA ALA A 622 23.51 17.03 -27.58
C ALA A 622 24.11 16.09 -28.64
N GLN A 623 23.32 15.77 -29.68
CA GLN A 623 23.75 15.07 -30.89
C GLN A 623 24.34 16.02 -31.96
N ALA A 624 24.75 17.24 -31.59
CA ALA A 624 25.42 18.13 -32.54
C ALA A 624 26.77 17.54 -32.94
N GLU A 625 26.88 17.17 -34.22
CA GLU A 625 28.05 16.52 -34.81
C GLU A 625 29.33 17.33 -34.51
N PRO A 626 30.44 16.70 -34.03
CA PRO A 626 31.63 17.45 -33.65
C PRO A 626 32.16 18.32 -34.79
N PRO A 627 32.65 19.55 -34.53
CA PRO A 627 33.09 20.47 -35.60
C PRO A 627 34.14 19.89 -36.56
N LEU A 628 34.93 18.90 -36.10
CA LEU A 628 35.86 18.14 -36.93
C LEU A 628 35.16 17.28 -37.98
N MET A 629 34.04 16.62 -37.65
CA MET A 629 33.30 15.76 -38.57
C MET A 629 32.54 16.59 -39.62
N ILE A 630 31.93 17.71 -39.20
CA ILE A 630 31.35 18.70 -40.12
C ILE A 630 32.41 19.20 -41.12
N PHE A 631 33.64 19.46 -40.65
CA PHE A 631 34.77 19.83 -41.50
C PHE A 631 35.22 18.70 -42.45
N ILE A 632 35.29 17.46 -41.98
CA ILE A 632 35.62 16.29 -42.82
C ILE A 632 34.56 16.09 -43.91
N ARG A 633 33.27 16.14 -43.56
CA ARG A 633 32.15 16.05 -44.51
C ARG A 633 32.19 17.19 -45.52
N HIS A 634 32.47 18.41 -45.09
CA HIS A 634 32.65 19.55 -46.01
C HIS A 634 33.83 19.33 -46.98
N LEU A 635 34.99 18.86 -46.51
CA LEU A 635 36.14 18.55 -47.36
C LEU A 635 35.88 17.46 -48.40
N ILE A 636 34.92 16.56 -48.16
CA ILE A 636 34.51 15.46 -49.05
C ILE A 636 33.42 15.91 -50.04
N VAL A 637 32.43 16.69 -49.58
CA VAL A 637 31.33 17.17 -50.41
C VAL A 637 31.75 18.30 -51.35
N ASP A 638 32.64 19.19 -50.91
CA ASP A 638 33.11 20.36 -51.67
C ASP A 638 34.23 20.04 -52.69
N ILE A 639 34.38 18.78 -53.13
CA ILE A 639 35.50 18.41 -54.04
C ILE A 639 35.19 18.82 -55.49
N ASP A 640 35.86 19.86 -55.95
CA ASP A 640 35.88 20.36 -57.33
C ASP A 640 37.29 20.28 -57.97
N GLU A 641 37.37 20.35 -59.30
CA GLU A 641 38.62 20.25 -60.07
C GLU A 641 39.66 21.32 -59.68
N HIS A 642 39.25 22.45 -59.08
CA HIS A 642 40.14 23.50 -58.59
C HIS A 642 40.70 23.27 -57.17
N ASN A 643 39.93 22.67 -56.26
CA ASN A 643 40.33 22.51 -54.84
C ASN A 643 40.77 21.08 -54.47
N VAL A 644 40.60 20.09 -55.36
CA VAL A 644 40.93 18.66 -55.14
C VAL A 644 42.29 18.44 -54.49
N ASN A 645 43.32 19.16 -54.93
CA ASN A 645 44.70 19.02 -54.44
C ASN A 645 44.93 19.64 -53.04
N THR A 646 44.03 20.51 -52.59
CA THR A 646 44.05 21.13 -51.26
C THR A 646 43.26 20.26 -50.29
N ASN A 647 42.05 19.85 -50.66
CA ASN A 647 41.19 19.02 -49.81
C ASN A 647 41.83 17.65 -49.54
N ILE A 648 42.43 17.01 -50.56
CA ILE A 648 43.20 15.76 -50.38
C ILE A 648 44.41 15.94 -49.44
N LYS A 649 45.06 17.11 -49.41
CA LYS A 649 46.15 17.39 -48.45
C LYS A 649 45.63 17.58 -47.02
N CYS A 650 44.43 18.14 -46.84
CA CYS A 650 43.79 18.21 -45.52
C CYS A 650 43.36 16.83 -45.04
N ILE A 651 42.69 16.03 -45.88
CA ILE A 651 42.27 14.66 -45.57
C ILE A 651 43.48 13.78 -45.19
N ARG A 652 44.59 13.86 -45.92
CA ARG A 652 45.85 13.16 -45.58
C ARG A 652 46.50 13.60 -44.26
N ARG A 653 46.08 14.72 -43.65
CA ARG A 653 46.60 15.24 -42.37
C ARG A 653 45.66 14.98 -41.18
N LEU A 654 44.53 14.31 -41.41
CA LEU A 654 43.67 13.82 -40.34
C LEU A 654 44.36 12.73 -39.51
N ALA A 655 43.91 12.51 -38.29
CA ALA A 655 44.42 11.47 -37.41
C ALA A 655 43.75 10.11 -37.74
N TRP A 656 44.29 9.40 -38.74
CA TRP A 656 43.81 8.07 -39.17
C TRP A 656 43.89 6.96 -38.11
N ASN A 657 44.43 7.27 -36.92
CA ASN A 657 44.56 6.37 -35.78
C ASN A 657 43.45 6.58 -34.74
N ASP A 658 42.49 7.46 -35.01
CA ASP A 658 41.32 7.73 -34.18
C ASP A 658 40.10 7.04 -34.80
N ASP A 659 39.50 6.08 -34.08
CA ASP A 659 38.38 5.28 -34.56
C ASP A 659 37.16 6.15 -34.95
N THR A 660 36.99 7.32 -34.32
CA THR A 660 35.88 8.24 -34.65
C THR A 660 36.08 8.91 -36.02
N VAL A 661 37.34 9.19 -36.38
CA VAL A 661 37.71 9.78 -37.68
C VAL A 661 37.69 8.71 -38.78
N ALA A 662 38.06 7.47 -38.45
CA ALA A 662 37.94 6.34 -39.36
C ALA A 662 36.47 6.03 -39.70
N GLY A 663 35.57 5.99 -38.71
CA GLY A 663 34.17 5.61 -38.88
C GLY A 663 33.37 6.50 -39.85
N GLU A 664 33.51 7.83 -39.80
CA GLU A 664 32.87 8.73 -40.79
C GLU A 664 33.44 8.49 -42.21
N LEU A 665 34.73 8.19 -42.35
CA LEU A 665 35.33 7.90 -43.66
C LEU A 665 34.84 6.55 -44.23
N GLU A 666 34.61 5.55 -43.38
CA GLU A 666 33.97 4.29 -43.80
C GLU A 666 32.48 4.47 -44.17
N LEU A 667 31.74 5.35 -43.48
CA LEU A 667 30.36 5.72 -43.85
C LEU A 667 30.29 6.37 -45.24
N PHE A 668 31.32 7.12 -45.66
CA PHE A 668 31.47 7.62 -47.04
C PHE A 668 32.14 6.60 -48.00
N GLY A 669 32.32 5.35 -47.59
CA GLY A 669 32.81 4.25 -48.43
C GLY A 669 34.33 4.19 -48.62
N ILE A 670 35.11 4.79 -47.72
CA ILE A 670 36.58 4.92 -47.82
C ILE A 670 37.29 3.91 -46.87
N SER A 671 36.91 2.63 -46.93
CA SER A 671 37.63 1.56 -46.23
C SER A 671 38.96 1.24 -46.91
N PHE A 672 40.08 1.49 -46.22
CA PHE A 672 41.42 1.10 -46.65
C PHE A 672 41.95 -0.09 -45.84
N SER A 673 41.74 -1.31 -46.35
CA SER A 673 42.34 -2.52 -45.76
C SER A 673 43.86 -2.46 -45.87
N PHE A 674 44.56 -2.32 -44.74
CA PHE A 674 46.00 -2.07 -44.68
C PHE A 674 46.80 -3.35 -44.96
N SER A 675 46.91 -3.77 -46.23
CA SER A 675 47.70 -4.94 -46.65
C SER A 675 48.14 -4.89 -48.11
N PHE A 676 49.34 -5.44 -48.35
CA PHE A 676 50.07 -5.58 -49.63
C PHE A 676 50.72 -4.34 -50.27
N PHE A 677 51.95 -4.56 -50.74
CA PHE A 677 52.77 -3.63 -51.52
C PHE A 677 52.35 -3.64 -53.00
N ASP A 678 52.14 -2.47 -53.61
CA ASP A 678 52.71 -2.15 -54.94
C ASP A 678 52.68 -0.62 -55.17
N PRO A 679 53.71 0.05 -55.74
CA PRO A 679 53.84 1.50 -55.67
C PRO A 679 53.21 2.29 -56.83
N PHE A 680 52.40 1.68 -57.71
CA PHE A 680 51.81 2.38 -58.87
C PHE A 680 50.28 2.32 -58.98
N ASN A 681 49.66 3.42 -58.55
CA ASN A 681 48.40 3.99 -59.09
C ASN A 681 47.05 3.23 -58.95
N PRO A 682 46.58 2.89 -57.73
CA PRO A 682 45.17 2.52 -57.51
C PRO A 682 44.16 3.68 -57.68
N LEU A 683 44.61 4.92 -57.40
CA LEU A 683 43.74 6.09 -57.22
C LEU A 683 43.01 6.54 -58.50
N LEU A 684 43.61 6.38 -59.68
CA LEU A 684 42.97 6.70 -60.97
C LEU A 684 41.83 5.71 -61.32
N TYR A 685 41.97 4.43 -60.94
CA TYR A 685 40.90 3.44 -61.11
C TYR A 685 39.73 3.73 -60.15
N TRP A 686 40.02 4.09 -58.90
CA TRP A 686 39.00 4.50 -57.92
C TRP A 686 38.22 5.74 -58.42
N LEU A 687 38.91 6.81 -58.84
CA LEU A 687 38.28 8.02 -59.36
C LEU A 687 37.35 7.76 -60.56
N MET A 688 37.74 6.90 -61.51
CA MET A 688 36.86 6.56 -62.64
C MET A 688 35.66 5.66 -62.25
N SER A 689 35.79 4.82 -61.22
CA SER A 689 34.67 4.04 -60.69
C SER A 689 33.65 4.92 -59.92
N VAL A 690 34.15 5.83 -59.09
CA VAL A 690 33.33 6.77 -58.29
C VAL A 690 32.60 7.77 -59.20
N LYS A 691 33.28 8.38 -60.19
CA LYS A 691 32.64 9.33 -61.14
C LYS A 691 31.56 8.63 -62.02
N ARG A 692 31.61 7.29 -62.14
CA ARG A 692 30.58 6.46 -62.81
C ARG A 692 29.39 6.13 -61.89
N HIS A 693 29.63 5.82 -60.60
CA HIS A 693 28.55 5.59 -59.62
C HIS A 693 27.78 6.87 -59.28
N LEU A 694 28.47 7.98 -59.02
CA LEU A 694 27.82 9.27 -58.72
C LEU A 694 26.91 9.74 -59.86
N ARG A 695 27.29 9.51 -61.12
CA ARG A 695 26.43 9.82 -62.28
C ARG A 695 25.16 8.96 -62.29
N TYR A 696 25.23 7.69 -61.86
CA TYR A 696 24.06 6.81 -61.71
C TYR A 696 23.13 7.31 -60.60
N VAL A 697 23.68 7.61 -59.42
CA VAL A 697 22.92 8.13 -58.26
C VAL A 697 22.24 9.46 -58.60
N TYR A 698 22.93 10.37 -59.32
CA TYR A 698 22.34 11.64 -59.75
C TYR A 698 21.16 11.44 -60.72
N THR A 699 21.27 10.52 -61.69
CA THR A 699 20.14 10.17 -62.58
C THR A 699 19.01 9.41 -61.91
N TRP A 700 19.28 8.74 -60.78
CA TRP A 700 18.25 8.09 -59.96
C TRP A 700 17.50 9.13 -59.11
N LEU A 701 18.21 10.04 -58.45
CA LEU A 701 17.63 11.17 -57.70
C LEU A 701 16.78 12.07 -58.60
N GLN A 702 17.26 12.42 -59.81
CA GLN A 702 16.46 13.19 -60.78
C GLN A 702 15.20 12.47 -61.27
N ARG A 703 15.14 11.13 -61.20
CA ARG A 703 13.91 10.38 -61.50
C ARG A 703 12.97 10.31 -60.30
N SER A 704 13.50 10.11 -59.09
CA SER A 704 12.68 10.09 -57.87
C SER A 704 12.04 11.44 -57.57
N ALA A 705 12.75 12.55 -57.82
CA ALA A 705 12.24 13.91 -57.70
C ALA A 705 11.23 14.30 -58.81
N ALA A 706 11.00 13.44 -59.81
CA ALA A 706 10.04 13.64 -60.89
C ALA A 706 8.80 12.73 -60.78
N SER A 707 8.64 12.01 -59.67
CA SER A 707 7.49 11.14 -59.38
C SER A 707 6.62 11.62 -58.19
N GLU A 708 6.92 12.79 -57.63
CA GLU A 708 6.14 13.44 -56.56
C GLU A 708 5.75 14.90 -56.95
N LEU A 709 5.36 15.08 -58.21
CA LEU A 709 4.83 16.32 -58.81
C LEU A 709 3.67 16.01 -59.77
#